data_AF-A0A1N7RMD8-F1
#
_entry.id   AF-A0A1N7RMD8-F1
#
_cell.length_a   1.000
_cell.length_b   1.000
_cell.length_c   1.000
_cell.angle_alpha   90.00
_cell.angle_beta   90.00
_cell.angle_gamma   90.00
#
_symmetry.space_group_name_H-M   'P 1'
#
loop_
_entity.id
_entity.type
_entity.pdbx_description
1 polymer ?
#
loop_
_entity_poly.entity_id
_entity_poly.type
_entity_poly.pdbx_seq_one_letter_code
_entity_poly.pdbx_strand_id
1 'polypeptide(L)'
;MKAPQRPVRVELLAPLSGVLVPIETVPDPVFAQKMVGDGISLDPTSNELLAPAAGVVTQLHAAHHALTITTDSGIEILLHIGIDTVGLKGEGFTPLVTQGEHVERSQPVIRFDTDLVERKASSLLTQIVIANGHQVARIKPHTGVVEAGRSVLLEVELNHAGAAGIELTELRAPLSGVVVPLETVPDPVFAQKMVGDGVSIDPTSNELLAPLPGKVTQLHSASHAVTITGDNGLEVLLHIGLDTVMLRGEGFTPLVKVGDTVTTGQPLIRFDPLLIGARAVSLLTEMVITNGDLVTRYVPAKGLVIAGEDTVLSVELVGGALKEETGAATGAIVSDEVILPNPSGLHARPAAVFAAEAKKYKSNLRLLRGSESANAKSVVSVMGLATKFGDKVRVEATGPDAGEAASKLATLLAAGSGEKPGEAPAPAAAPAPAPAPAAAAAPAPAAAAAAAAAPVSAAPAATPADANELTGVSASPGLAVGKIVQFRQQVIDVKEAGESPQRERARLESAQHEARQQIEALKARLTDPSKAQILDAHLELLDDPDLNDMAIGSISAGKSAGFAWRGAFEQQASMLEKLDNPLLRERAGDIRDVGRRVLALVAGVEQAQIEVPSDSILIAEELSPSDTASLDRSKVLGFCTTTGGATSHVAILARSLGIPAICGIDENALQLANGTLVVLDGTRGSLRRNPSDDELDKAHERIKRQTAKRAEEQLAASKLAVTADGHRVEVVANIRNAQEARDAVAAGAEGVGLLRSEFLFDDRDTAPSEDEQAAEYCAVAEALGRERPLVVRTLDVGGDKPLSYMPLPKEDNPFLGLRGVRVSLDHPDMFRTQLRAILRAAPLGNLHVMFPMVAAIEEVRAAKKILLEEAGDRANSVKVGVMIEVPSAALIAEPLAREVDFFSIGTNDLTQYTLAMDRGHPKLAKQADALHPGVLRLIGMTVEGAHQHGKWVGVCGGIASDAMAVPVLVGLGVDELSVSIPAVGSIKAQLARLTMDKARQLAAEVVRLGTAAEVRALLAPFGE
;
A
#
# COMPACT_ATOMS: atom_id res chain seq x y z
N MET A 1 6.06 50.55 -40.51
CA MET A 1 6.11 50.73 -39.04
C MET A 1 4.81 51.39 -38.58
N LYS A 2 3.87 50.61 -38.03
CA LYS A 2 2.74 51.16 -37.26
C LYS A 2 3.22 51.27 -35.80
N ALA A 3 2.95 52.39 -35.13
CA ALA A 3 3.30 52.60 -33.73
C ALA A 3 2.67 51.49 -32.85
N PRO A 4 3.33 51.04 -31.78
CA PRO A 4 2.73 50.07 -30.86
C PRO A 4 1.50 50.72 -30.21
N GLN A 5 0.31 50.17 -30.46
CA GLN A 5 -0.91 50.58 -29.76
C GLN A 5 -0.86 50.05 -28.33
N ARG A 6 -1.23 50.90 -27.36
CA ARG A 6 -1.24 50.57 -25.94
C ARG A 6 -2.35 49.55 -25.63
N PRO A 7 -2.12 48.58 -24.73
CA PRO A 7 -3.15 47.62 -24.30
C PRO A 7 -4.36 48.33 -23.69
N VAL A 8 -5.57 47.86 -23.99
CA VAL A 8 -6.82 48.35 -23.39
C VAL A 8 -6.90 47.81 -21.96
N ARG A 9 -6.89 48.72 -20.99
CA ARG A 9 -7.02 48.44 -19.56
C ARG A 9 -8.43 48.80 -19.10
N VAL A 10 -9.07 47.88 -18.40
CA VAL A 10 -10.39 48.07 -17.78
C VAL A 10 -10.24 47.94 -16.28
N GLU A 11 -10.73 48.94 -15.55
CA GLU A 11 -10.74 48.94 -14.08
C GLU A 11 -12.14 48.58 -13.57
N LEU A 12 -12.25 47.48 -12.84
CA LEU A 12 -13.48 47.08 -12.17
C LEU A 12 -13.51 47.68 -10.77
N LEU A 13 -14.58 48.37 -10.40
CA LEU A 13 -14.74 48.88 -9.05
C LEU A 13 -15.28 47.80 -8.12
N ALA A 14 -14.99 47.96 -6.82
CA ALA A 14 -15.56 47.12 -5.79
C ALA A 14 -17.08 47.25 -5.80
N PRO A 15 -17.85 46.15 -6.00
CA PRO A 15 -19.30 46.21 -6.03
C PRO A 15 -19.90 46.29 -4.62
N LEU A 16 -19.11 46.05 -3.57
CA LEU A 16 -19.46 46.16 -2.16
C LEU A 16 -18.29 46.78 -1.38
N SER A 17 -18.59 47.38 -0.23
CA SER A 17 -17.58 47.79 0.75
C SER A 17 -17.22 46.59 1.60
N GLY A 18 -15.95 46.34 1.87
CA GLY A 18 -15.56 45.14 2.61
C GLY A 18 -14.07 44.84 2.59
N VAL A 19 -13.70 43.68 3.11
CA VAL A 19 -12.32 43.18 3.10
C VAL A 19 -12.15 42.22 1.92
N LEU A 20 -11.11 42.44 1.11
CA LEU A 20 -10.78 41.53 0.02
C LEU A 20 -10.15 40.25 0.53
N VAL A 21 -10.62 39.12 0.00
CA VAL A 21 -10.22 37.77 0.35
C VAL A 21 -9.75 37.05 -0.93
N PRO A 22 -8.56 36.41 -0.92
CA PRO A 22 -8.10 35.63 -2.06
C PRO A 22 -9.11 34.55 -2.44
N ILE A 23 -9.43 34.42 -3.73
CA ILE A 23 -10.49 33.52 -4.18
C ILE A 23 -10.17 32.05 -3.85
N GLU A 24 -8.88 31.69 -3.76
CA GLU A 24 -8.39 30.36 -3.40
C GLU A 24 -8.68 29.96 -1.95
N THR A 25 -9.04 30.92 -1.09
CA THR A 25 -9.33 30.70 0.34
C THR A 25 -10.83 30.62 0.64
N VAL A 26 -11.67 30.75 -0.38
CA VAL A 26 -13.13 30.65 -0.26
C VAL A 26 -13.50 29.19 0.08
N PRO A 27 -14.37 28.93 1.07
CA PRO A 27 -14.78 27.57 1.46
C PRO A 27 -15.83 26.97 0.51
N ASP A 28 -15.60 27.08 -0.80
CA ASP A 28 -16.38 26.50 -1.88
C ASP A 28 -15.41 26.03 -2.98
N PRO A 29 -15.36 24.72 -3.32
CA PRO A 29 -14.41 24.20 -4.31
C PRO A 29 -14.56 24.76 -5.72
N VAL A 30 -15.78 25.15 -6.14
CA VAL A 30 -16.04 25.69 -7.49
C VAL A 30 -15.35 27.04 -7.65
N PHE A 31 -15.42 27.89 -6.63
CA PHE A 31 -14.76 29.20 -6.62
C PHE A 31 -13.28 29.11 -6.25
N ALA A 32 -12.90 28.31 -5.24
CA ALA A 32 -11.52 28.17 -4.79
C ALA A 32 -10.58 27.60 -5.86
N GLN A 33 -11.10 26.70 -6.69
CA GLN A 33 -10.35 26.13 -7.82
C GLN A 33 -10.54 26.91 -9.12
N LYS A 34 -11.24 28.05 -9.08
CA LYS A 34 -11.47 28.95 -10.22
C LYS A 34 -12.18 28.29 -11.41
N MET A 35 -13.05 27.32 -11.15
CA MET A 35 -13.75 26.56 -12.19
C MET A 35 -14.67 27.43 -13.05
N VAL A 36 -15.18 28.53 -12.50
CA VAL A 36 -16.06 29.50 -13.16
C VAL A 36 -15.34 30.78 -13.62
N GLY A 37 -14.01 30.82 -13.51
CA GLY A 37 -13.16 31.94 -13.94
C GLY A 37 -12.22 32.49 -12.86
N ASP A 38 -11.30 33.36 -13.28
CA ASP A 38 -10.40 34.09 -12.38
C ASP A 38 -11.13 35.27 -11.71
N GLY A 39 -10.85 35.53 -10.44
CA GLY A 39 -11.55 36.57 -9.71
C GLY A 39 -11.00 36.84 -8.32
N ILE A 40 -11.80 37.55 -7.52
CA ILE A 40 -11.51 37.83 -6.12
C ILE A 40 -12.80 37.70 -5.30
N SER A 41 -12.66 37.33 -4.03
CA SER A 41 -13.78 37.32 -3.09
C SER A 41 -13.72 38.55 -2.17
N LEU A 42 -14.86 38.94 -1.64
CA LEU A 42 -14.99 40.09 -0.74
C LEU A 42 -15.90 39.72 0.42
N ASP A 43 -15.47 40.02 1.64
CA ASP A 43 -16.28 39.92 2.86
C ASP A 43 -17.04 41.23 3.09
N PRO A 44 -18.37 41.27 2.86
CA PRO A 44 -19.09 42.52 2.69
C PRO A 44 -19.51 43.17 4.01
N THR A 45 -19.36 44.49 4.07
CA THR A 45 -19.85 45.37 5.13
C THR A 45 -20.99 46.29 4.67
N SER A 46 -21.29 46.28 3.36
CA SER A 46 -22.45 46.92 2.76
C SER A 46 -23.41 45.88 2.21
N ASN A 47 -24.67 46.28 2.01
CA ASN A 47 -25.76 45.37 1.65
C ASN A 47 -26.43 45.70 0.29
N GLU A 48 -25.83 46.62 -0.47
CA GLU A 48 -26.23 46.96 -1.84
C GLU A 48 -25.08 46.65 -2.80
N LEU A 49 -25.27 45.63 -3.63
CA LEU A 49 -24.34 45.22 -4.67
C LEU A 49 -24.45 46.20 -5.84
N LEU A 50 -23.34 46.83 -6.20
CA LEU A 50 -23.22 47.78 -7.30
C LEU A 50 -22.61 47.14 -8.56
N ALA A 51 -22.92 47.67 -9.73
CA ALA A 51 -22.27 47.27 -10.97
C ALA A 51 -20.78 47.69 -10.98
N PRO A 52 -19.82 46.77 -11.12
CA PRO A 52 -18.38 47.10 -11.09
C PRO A 52 -17.90 47.87 -12.33
N ALA A 53 -18.65 47.79 -13.44
CA ALA A 53 -18.42 48.47 -14.71
C ALA A 53 -19.76 48.66 -15.46
N ALA A 54 -19.77 49.53 -16.46
CA ALA A 54 -20.93 49.70 -17.35
C ALA A 54 -21.05 48.51 -18.31
N GLY A 55 -22.27 48.06 -18.59
CA GLY A 55 -22.53 46.89 -19.44
C GLY A 55 -23.96 46.39 -19.38
N VAL A 56 -24.23 45.27 -20.05
CA VAL A 56 -25.55 44.64 -20.08
C VAL A 56 -25.63 43.50 -19.07
N VAL A 57 -26.71 43.43 -18.30
CA VAL A 57 -27.02 42.29 -17.43
C VAL A 57 -27.45 41.11 -18.30
N THR A 58 -26.52 40.23 -18.65
CA THR A 58 -26.75 39.11 -19.58
C THR A 58 -27.45 37.94 -18.93
N GLN A 59 -27.25 37.74 -17.63
CA GLN A 59 -27.89 36.69 -16.85
C GLN A 59 -28.24 37.19 -15.45
N LEU A 60 -29.47 36.96 -15.02
CA LEU A 60 -29.91 37.17 -13.64
C LEU A 60 -30.41 35.84 -13.10
N HIS A 61 -29.79 35.33 -12.03
CA HIS A 61 -30.17 34.04 -11.48
C HIS A 61 -31.59 34.09 -10.90
N ALA A 62 -32.36 33.00 -11.04
CA ALA A 62 -33.77 32.94 -10.63
C ALA A 62 -33.97 33.15 -9.12
N ALA A 63 -32.96 32.82 -8.30
CA ALA A 63 -32.94 33.08 -6.86
C ALA A 63 -32.31 34.43 -6.47
N HIS A 64 -32.01 35.30 -7.44
CA HIS A 64 -31.56 36.69 -7.29
C HIS A 64 -30.31 36.95 -6.43
N HIS A 65 -29.55 35.91 -6.07
CA HIS A 65 -28.27 36.02 -5.34
C HIS A 65 -27.06 36.23 -6.27
N ALA A 66 -27.23 36.05 -7.58
CA ALA A 66 -26.15 36.17 -8.55
C ALA A 66 -26.64 36.77 -9.88
N LEU A 67 -25.74 37.48 -10.57
CA LEU A 67 -25.96 38.00 -11.91
C LEU A 67 -24.63 38.10 -12.68
N THR A 68 -24.71 38.11 -14.01
CA THR A 68 -23.57 38.33 -14.90
C THR A 68 -23.77 39.64 -15.67
N ILE A 69 -22.74 40.49 -15.67
CA ILE A 69 -22.68 41.72 -16.48
C ILE A 69 -21.63 41.53 -17.56
N THR A 70 -22.03 41.67 -18.82
CA THR A 70 -21.10 41.75 -19.94
C THR A 70 -20.80 43.21 -20.21
N THR A 71 -19.56 43.64 -19.98
CA THR A 71 -19.15 45.04 -20.17
C THR A 71 -19.17 45.44 -21.65
N ASP A 72 -19.21 46.74 -21.93
CA ASP A 72 -19.11 47.25 -23.32
C ASP A 72 -17.78 46.87 -24.00
N SER A 73 -16.76 46.49 -23.21
CA SER A 73 -15.47 45.97 -23.67
C SER A 73 -15.43 44.45 -23.82
N GLY A 74 -16.55 43.75 -23.61
CA GLY A 74 -16.69 42.30 -23.80
C GLY A 74 -16.28 41.43 -22.61
N ILE A 75 -16.05 41.98 -21.42
CA ILE A 75 -15.71 41.21 -20.22
C ILE A 75 -16.99 40.72 -19.55
N GLU A 76 -17.09 39.41 -19.27
CA GLU A 76 -18.21 38.83 -18.54
C GLU A 76 -17.87 38.72 -17.05
N ILE A 77 -18.60 39.48 -16.23
CA ILE A 77 -18.37 39.59 -14.78
C ILE A 77 -19.52 38.91 -14.06
N LEU A 78 -19.25 37.75 -13.46
CA LEU A 78 -20.15 37.07 -12.55
C LEU A 78 -20.02 37.67 -11.15
N LEU A 79 -21.14 38.16 -10.61
CA LEU A 79 -21.29 38.61 -9.24
C LEU A 79 -22.14 37.60 -8.49
N HIS A 80 -21.60 36.97 -7.45
CA HIS A 80 -22.29 35.94 -6.67
C HIS A 80 -22.24 36.28 -5.17
N ILE A 81 -23.40 36.51 -4.55
CA ILE A 81 -23.51 36.93 -3.15
C ILE A 81 -23.65 35.69 -2.26
N GLY A 82 -22.67 35.49 -1.37
CA GLY A 82 -22.63 34.39 -0.41
C GLY A 82 -22.38 33.01 -1.03
N ILE A 83 -22.12 32.02 -0.19
CA ILE A 83 -21.92 30.61 -0.59
C ILE A 83 -23.18 29.81 -0.25
N ASP A 84 -23.57 28.87 -1.10
CA ASP A 84 -24.79 28.05 -1.00
C ASP A 84 -26.11 28.84 -0.98
N THR A 85 -26.12 30.08 -1.48
CA THR A 85 -27.29 30.97 -1.46
C THR A 85 -28.38 30.59 -2.46
N VAL A 86 -28.13 29.65 -3.37
CA VAL A 86 -29.15 29.04 -4.27
C VAL A 86 -30.31 28.45 -3.46
N GLY A 87 -30.02 27.84 -2.31
CA GLY A 87 -31.00 27.20 -1.43
C GLY A 87 -32.01 28.15 -0.79
N LEU A 88 -31.70 29.46 -0.77
CA LEU A 88 -32.57 30.51 -0.20
C LEU A 88 -33.76 30.85 -1.10
N LYS A 89 -33.77 30.38 -2.36
CA LYS A 89 -34.89 30.57 -3.31
C LYS A 89 -35.38 32.02 -3.41
N GLY A 90 -34.46 32.98 -3.34
CA GLY A 90 -34.75 34.42 -3.42
C GLY A 90 -35.06 35.10 -2.09
N GLU A 91 -35.16 34.37 -0.98
CA GLU A 91 -35.36 34.97 0.34
C GLU A 91 -34.11 35.77 0.75
N GLY A 92 -34.30 37.06 1.05
CA GLY A 92 -33.20 37.97 1.42
C GLY A 92 -32.53 38.71 0.27
N PHE A 93 -32.98 38.54 -0.98
CA PHE A 93 -32.42 39.25 -2.15
C PHE A 93 -33.51 40.01 -2.90
N THR A 94 -33.24 41.29 -3.22
CA THR A 94 -34.12 42.17 -4.00
C THR A 94 -33.37 42.64 -5.25
N PRO A 95 -33.67 42.10 -6.44
CA PRO A 95 -33.05 42.58 -7.68
C PRO A 95 -33.56 44.00 -8.00
N LEU A 96 -32.64 44.89 -8.37
CA LEU A 96 -32.94 46.28 -8.74
C LEU A 96 -32.89 46.50 -10.26
N VAL A 97 -32.51 45.47 -11.02
CA VAL A 97 -32.35 45.46 -12.47
C VAL A 97 -32.95 44.19 -13.07
N THR A 98 -33.18 44.20 -14.37
CA THR A 98 -33.75 43.09 -15.14
C THR A 98 -32.72 42.51 -16.14
N GLN A 99 -32.89 41.24 -16.51
CA GLN A 99 -32.05 40.63 -17.54
C GLN A 99 -32.27 41.33 -18.89
N GLY A 100 -31.17 41.72 -19.54
CA GLY A 100 -31.15 42.52 -20.76
C GLY A 100 -31.06 44.03 -20.53
N GLU A 101 -31.10 44.50 -19.28
CA GLU A 101 -30.94 45.91 -18.93
C GLU A 101 -29.48 46.34 -19.01
N HIS A 102 -29.22 47.54 -19.55
CA HIS A 102 -27.89 48.16 -19.55
C HIS A 102 -27.74 48.98 -18.25
N VAL A 103 -26.65 48.73 -17.52
CA VAL A 103 -26.36 49.33 -16.22
C VAL A 103 -25.12 50.21 -16.31
N GLU A 104 -25.16 51.34 -15.60
CA GLU A 104 -24.02 52.24 -15.47
C GLU A 104 -23.07 51.78 -14.36
N ARG A 105 -21.80 52.17 -14.46
CA ARG A 105 -20.80 51.87 -13.42
C ARG A 105 -21.26 52.44 -12.07
N SER A 106 -21.16 51.63 -11.01
CA SER A 106 -21.61 51.92 -9.65
C SER A 106 -23.14 52.05 -9.47
N GLN A 107 -23.95 51.68 -10.46
CA GLN A 107 -25.40 51.57 -10.30
C GLN A 107 -25.75 50.39 -9.37
N PRO A 108 -26.68 50.54 -8.40
CA PRO A 108 -27.17 49.42 -7.60
C PRO A 108 -27.89 48.36 -8.45
N VAL A 109 -27.50 47.09 -8.29
CA VAL A 109 -28.04 45.96 -9.07
C VAL A 109 -28.79 44.94 -8.21
N ILE A 110 -28.35 44.67 -6.98
CA ILE A 110 -29.06 43.80 -6.01
C ILE A 110 -28.94 44.41 -4.62
N ARG A 111 -30.05 44.48 -3.87
CA ARG A 111 -30.03 44.73 -2.42
C ARG A 111 -30.27 43.43 -1.68
N PHE A 112 -29.50 43.13 -0.64
CA PHE A 112 -29.66 41.90 0.13
C PHE A 112 -29.69 42.14 1.65
N ASP A 113 -30.31 41.22 2.40
CA ASP A 113 -30.38 41.27 3.86
C ASP A 113 -29.19 40.50 4.45
N THR A 114 -28.16 41.24 4.88
CA THR A 114 -26.91 40.69 5.41
C THR A 114 -27.16 39.74 6.58
N ASP A 115 -28.03 40.11 7.52
CA ASP A 115 -28.32 39.31 8.71
C ASP A 115 -29.04 38.00 8.36
N LEU A 116 -29.94 38.04 7.38
CA LEU A 116 -30.65 36.83 6.93
C LEU A 116 -29.72 35.89 6.18
N VAL A 117 -28.91 36.44 5.27
CA VAL A 117 -27.97 35.63 4.48
C VAL A 117 -26.88 35.05 5.38
N GLU A 118 -26.32 35.79 6.34
CA GLU A 118 -25.34 35.25 7.30
C GLU A 118 -25.88 34.08 8.14
N ARG A 119 -27.16 34.15 8.54
CA ARG A 119 -27.78 33.09 9.35
C ARG A 119 -28.12 31.83 8.58
N LYS A 120 -28.35 31.93 7.26
CA LYS A 120 -28.91 30.84 6.47
C LYS A 120 -27.99 30.33 5.36
N ALA A 121 -26.99 31.12 4.94
CA ALA A 121 -25.95 30.73 4.00
C ALA A 121 -24.72 30.21 4.76
N SER A 122 -23.87 29.44 4.08
CA SER A 122 -22.62 28.93 4.67
C SER A 122 -21.55 30.02 4.82
N SER A 123 -21.65 31.10 4.04
CA SER A 123 -20.79 32.29 4.14
C SER A 123 -21.41 33.50 3.44
N LEU A 124 -21.08 34.70 3.89
CA LEU A 124 -21.40 35.98 3.23
C LEU A 124 -20.37 36.41 2.18
N LEU A 125 -19.25 35.69 2.06
CA LEU A 125 -18.23 35.99 1.06
C LEU A 125 -18.88 36.11 -0.32
N THR A 126 -18.66 37.23 -0.98
CA THR A 126 -19.21 37.56 -2.29
C THR A 126 -18.12 37.45 -3.34
N GLN A 127 -18.36 36.66 -4.39
CA GLN A 127 -17.38 36.38 -5.44
C GLN A 127 -17.59 37.34 -6.61
N ILE A 128 -16.48 37.92 -7.10
CA ILE A 128 -16.43 38.74 -8.30
C ILE A 128 -15.49 38.04 -9.27
N VAL A 129 -16.04 37.41 -10.30
CA VAL A 129 -15.32 36.49 -11.19
C VAL A 129 -15.44 36.94 -12.64
N ILE A 130 -14.35 36.85 -13.39
CA ILE A 130 -14.34 37.03 -14.85
C ILE A 130 -14.60 35.68 -15.50
N ALA A 131 -15.82 35.49 -16.00
CA ALA A 131 -16.28 34.22 -16.55
C ALA A 131 -15.66 33.88 -17.91
N ASN A 132 -15.21 34.90 -18.67
CA ASN A 132 -14.61 34.73 -19.99
C ASN A 132 -13.08 35.01 -20.00
N GLY A 133 -12.35 34.34 -19.11
CA GLY A 133 -10.91 34.54 -18.91
C GLY A 133 -10.02 34.41 -20.16
N HIS A 134 -10.48 33.72 -21.21
CA HIS A 134 -9.75 33.59 -22.48
C HIS A 134 -9.55 34.93 -23.24
N GLN A 135 -10.41 35.93 -22.99
CA GLN A 135 -10.27 37.27 -23.60
C GLN A 135 -9.30 38.18 -22.82
N VAL A 136 -8.85 37.73 -21.65
CA VAL A 136 -8.06 38.52 -20.71
C VAL A 136 -6.59 38.10 -20.79
N ALA A 137 -5.72 39.07 -21.08
CA ALA A 137 -4.27 38.89 -21.09
C ALA A 137 -3.70 38.80 -19.66
N ARG A 138 -4.24 39.63 -18.76
CA ARG A 138 -3.77 39.72 -17.37
C ARG A 138 -4.85 40.29 -16.45
N ILE A 139 -4.97 39.72 -15.26
CA ILE A 139 -5.78 40.24 -14.15
C ILE A 139 -4.85 40.59 -13.00
N LYS A 140 -5.02 41.77 -12.41
CA LYS A 140 -4.29 42.19 -11.23
C LYS A 140 -5.28 42.57 -10.11
N PRO A 141 -5.46 41.70 -9.10
CA PRO A 141 -6.32 42.00 -7.97
C PRO A 141 -5.69 43.01 -7.02
N HIS A 142 -6.54 43.88 -6.45
CA HIS A 142 -6.18 44.70 -5.29
C HIS A 142 -6.28 43.88 -3.99
N THR A 143 -5.68 44.38 -2.91
CA THR A 143 -5.71 43.73 -1.58
C THR A 143 -6.08 44.76 -0.52
N GLY A 144 -6.67 44.32 0.59
CA GLY A 144 -7.05 45.18 1.71
C GLY A 144 -8.54 45.56 1.71
N VAL A 145 -8.86 46.68 2.36
CA VAL A 145 -10.24 47.16 2.53
C VAL A 145 -10.64 48.04 1.35
N VAL A 146 -11.84 47.83 0.81
CA VAL A 146 -12.38 48.56 -0.33
C VAL A 146 -13.72 49.23 -0.01
N GLU A 147 -14.00 50.35 -0.68
CA GLU A 147 -15.27 51.08 -0.61
C GLU A 147 -16.07 50.89 -1.91
N ALA A 148 -17.35 50.50 -1.78
CA ALA A 148 -18.25 50.23 -2.90
C ALA A 148 -18.30 51.40 -3.88
N GLY A 149 -18.15 51.11 -5.17
CA GLY A 149 -18.27 52.10 -6.25
C GLY A 149 -17.19 53.16 -6.29
N ARG A 150 -16.11 53.05 -5.48
CA ARG A 150 -14.97 53.98 -5.48
C ARG A 150 -13.62 53.28 -5.61
N SER A 151 -13.38 52.23 -4.85
CA SER A 151 -12.11 51.50 -4.88
C SER A 151 -12.01 50.61 -6.12
N VAL A 152 -10.84 50.59 -6.76
CA VAL A 152 -10.55 49.63 -7.84
C VAL A 152 -10.33 48.25 -7.22
N LEU A 153 -11.05 47.26 -7.72
CA LEU A 153 -11.03 45.87 -7.29
C LEU A 153 -10.06 45.04 -8.15
N LEU A 154 -10.23 45.10 -9.47
CA LEU A 154 -9.43 44.37 -10.46
C LEU A 154 -8.99 45.32 -11.58
N GLU A 155 -7.71 45.29 -11.92
CA GLU A 155 -7.22 45.83 -13.19
C GLU A 155 -7.15 44.68 -14.22
N VAL A 156 -7.83 44.84 -15.36
CA VAL A 156 -7.94 43.81 -16.40
C VAL A 156 -7.32 44.33 -17.70
N GLU A 157 -6.33 43.61 -18.24
CA GLU A 157 -5.74 43.86 -19.55
C GLU A 157 -6.31 42.87 -20.58
N LEU A 158 -6.85 43.38 -21.69
CA LEU A 158 -7.47 42.56 -22.73
C LEU A 158 -6.48 42.09 -23.80
N ASN A 159 -6.67 40.87 -24.32
CA ASN A 159 -5.95 40.35 -25.48
C ASN A 159 -6.36 41.14 -26.74
N HIS A 160 -5.40 41.64 -27.52
CA HIS A 160 -5.70 42.30 -28.79
C HIS A 160 -5.73 41.30 -29.95
N ALA A 161 -6.93 40.85 -30.31
CA ALA A 161 -7.24 40.33 -31.63
C ALA A 161 -8.71 40.61 -31.94
N GLY A 162 -8.94 41.15 -33.14
CA GLY A 162 -10.24 41.64 -33.59
C GLY A 162 -11.29 40.55 -33.80
N ALA A 163 -12.51 41.02 -34.05
CA ALA A 163 -13.68 40.24 -34.44
C ALA A 163 -13.32 39.04 -35.34
N ALA A 164 -13.30 37.84 -34.75
CA ALA A 164 -13.29 36.58 -35.48
C ALA A 164 -14.74 36.28 -35.89
N GLY A 165 -14.96 35.97 -37.17
CA GLY A 165 -16.28 35.71 -37.73
C GLY A 165 -16.91 34.46 -37.12
N ILE A 166 -18.15 34.57 -36.69
CA ILE A 166 -18.98 33.44 -36.25
C ILE A 166 -19.46 32.72 -37.52
N GLU A 167 -19.13 31.44 -37.67
CA GLU A 167 -19.62 30.61 -38.77
C GLU A 167 -20.84 29.80 -38.29
N LEU A 168 -22.03 30.12 -38.81
CA LEU A 168 -23.28 29.45 -38.47
C LEU A 168 -23.49 28.22 -39.36
N THR A 169 -23.56 27.04 -38.76
CA THR A 169 -23.85 25.76 -39.44
C THR A 169 -25.24 25.26 -39.06
N GLU A 170 -26.04 24.88 -40.05
CA GLU A 170 -27.37 24.27 -39.84
C GLU A 170 -27.33 22.76 -40.10
N LEU A 171 -27.80 21.98 -39.12
CA LEU A 171 -27.96 20.53 -39.25
C LEU A 171 -29.42 20.20 -39.57
N ARG A 172 -29.63 19.46 -40.67
CA ARG A 172 -30.97 19.00 -41.09
C ARG A 172 -31.44 17.85 -40.21
N ALA A 173 -32.75 17.71 -40.06
CA ALA A 173 -33.36 16.60 -39.35
C ALA A 173 -32.95 15.26 -40.01
N PRO A 174 -32.31 14.32 -39.29
CA PRO A 174 -31.94 13.03 -39.84
C PRO A 174 -33.16 12.07 -39.95
N LEU A 175 -34.25 12.36 -39.25
CA LEU A 175 -35.54 11.66 -39.32
C LEU A 175 -36.71 12.64 -39.22
N SER A 176 -37.85 12.27 -39.82
CA SER A 176 -39.11 12.98 -39.65
C SER A 176 -39.68 12.56 -38.31
N GLY A 177 -40.12 13.48 -37.45
CA GLY A 177 -40.56 13.12 -36.11
C GLY A 177 -40.77 14.31 -35.20
N VAL A 178 -41.08 14.03 -33.93
CA VAL A 178 -41.21 15.07 -32.90
C VAL A 178 -39.86 15.25 -32.21
N VAL A 179 -39.34 16.48 -32.17
CA VAL A 179 -38.12 16.80 -31.44
C VAL A 179 -38.40 16.82 -29.95
N VAL A 180 -37.61 16.04 -29.21
CA VAL A 180 -37.67 15.85 -27.77
C VAL A 180 -36.38 16.40 -27.14
N PRO A 181 -36.44 17.18 -26.04
CA PRO A 181 -35.25 17.64 -25.34
C PRO A 181 -34.40 16.45 -24.88
N LEU A 182 -33.08 16.52 -25.12
CA LEU A 182 -32.18 15.41 -24.84
C LEU A 182 -32.20 15.02 -23.35
N GLU A 183 -32.42 15.99 -22.45
CA GLU A 183 -32.51 15.82 -21.00
C GLU A 183 -33.72 14.97 -20.54
N THR A 184 -34.68 14.74 -21.43
CA THR A 184 -35.91 13.98 -21.15
C THR A 184 -35.85 12.55 -21.71
N VAL A 185 -34.77 12.18 -22.39
CA VAL A 185 -34.54 10.84 -22.91
C VAL A 185 -34.35 9.87 -21.73
N PRO A 186 -34.99 8.68 -21.73
CA PRO A 186 -34.90 7.71 -20.63
C PRO A 186 -33.60 6.90 -20.67
N ASP A 187 -32.47 7.57 -20.90
CA ASP A 187 -31.11 7.04 -20.87
C ASP A 187 -30.18 8.07 -20.21
N PRO A 188 -29.55 7.76 -19.06
CA PRO A 188 -28.70 8.70 -18.34
C PRO A 188 -27.50 9.23 -19.12
N VAL A 189 -26.95 8.46 -20.06
CA VAL A 189 -25.78 8.83 -20.86
C VAL A 189 -26.12 9.98 -21.81
N PHE A 190 -27.29 9.90 -22.46
CA PHE A 190 -27.80 10.96 -23.33
C PHE A 190 -28.45 12.11 -22.55
N ALA A 191 -29.25 11.80 -21.51
CA ALA A 191 -29.96 12.82 -20.72
C ALA A 191 -29.05 13.76 -19.95
N GLN A 192 -27.88 13.28 -19.53
CA GLN A 192 -26.86 14.09 -18.87
C GLN A 192 -25.85 14.68 -19.87
N LYS A 193 -26.08 14.50 -21.18
CA LYS A 193 -25.23 14.99 -22.27
C LYS A 193 -23.78 14.50 -22.19
N MET A 194 -23.55 13.30 -21.65
CA MET A 194 -22.19 12.76 -21.46
C MET A 194 -21.47 12.50 -22.79
N VAL A 195 -22.23 12.26 -23.86
CA VAL A 195 -21.71 12.03 -25.23
C VAL A 195 -21.55 13.33 -26.02
N GLY A 196 -22.25 14.39 -25.60
CA GLY A 196 -22.22 15.70 -26.25
C GLY A 196 -23.58 16.40 -26.26
N ASP A 197 -23.60 17.61 -26.80
CA ASP A 197 -24.82 18.42 -26.97
C ASP A 197 -25.62 17.98 -28.21
N GLY A 198 -26.95 18.01 -28.13
CA GLY A 198 -27.76 17.51 -29.24
C GLY A 198 -29.26 17.55 -29.01
N VAL A 199 -29.96 16.77 -29.83
CA VAL A 199 -31.42 16.63 -29.81
C VAL A 199 -31.81 15.16 -29.93
N SER A 200 -32.97 14.80 -29.38
CA SER A 200 -33.60 13.51 -29.64
C SER A 200 -34.82 13.70 -30.53
N ILE A 201 -35.11 12.72 -31.40
CA ILE A 201 -36.25 12.74 -32.31
C ILE A 201 -37.03 11.44 -32.11
N ASP A 202 -38.33 11.56 -31.84
CA ASP A 202 -39.27 10.42 -31.87
C ASP A 202 -39.71 10.18 -33.33
N PRO A 203 -39.23 9.12 -34.00
CA PRO A 203 -39.26 9.05 -35.44
C PRO A 203 -40.58 8.51 -36.00
N THR A 204 -40.99 9.11 -37.11
CA THR A 204 -42.13 8.71 -37.96
C THR A 204 -41.68 8.21 -39.34
N SER A 205 -40.41 8.45 -39.71
CA SER A 205 -39.75 7.87 -40.88
C SER A 205 -38.82 6.72 -40.48
N ASN A 206 -38.47 5.87 -41.44
CA ASN A 206 -37.69 4.65 -41.22
C ASN A 206 -36.34 4.62 -41.98
N GLU A 207 -35.92 5.77 -42.52
CA GLU A 207 -34.61 5.96 -43.16
C GLU A 207 -33.89 7.13 -42.49
N LEU A 208 -32.74 6.84 -41.86
CA LEU A 208 -31.87 7.82 -41.24
C LEU A 208 -31.05 8.53 -42.33
N LEU A 209 -31.19 9.86 -42.42
CA LEU A 209 -30.54 10.69 -43.42
C LEU A 209 -29.34 11.46 -42.84
N ALA A 210 -28.38 11.82 -43.70
CA ALA A 210 -27.25 12.66 -43.33
C ALA A 210 -27.69 14.09 -42.98
N PRO A 211 -27.39 14.61 -41.77
CA PRO A 211 -27.80 15.95 -41.36
C PRO A 211 -26.92 17.06 -41.95
N LEU A 212 -25.72 16.73 -42.43
CA LEU A 212 -24.73 17.63 -43.06
C LEU A 212 -23.89 16.88 -44.10
N PRO A 213 -23.21 17.57 -45.04
CA PRO A 213 -22.24 16.92 -45.91
C PRO A 213 -20.96 16.62 -45.12
N GLY A 214 -20.34 15.46 -45.38
CA GLY A 214 -19.15 15.06 -44.65
C GLY A 214 -18.73 13.62 -44.92
N LYS A 215 -17.80 13.12 -44.11
CA LYS A 215 -17.29 11.75 -44.21
C LYS A 215 -17.85 10.88 -43.09
N VAL A 216 -18.28 9.67 -43.42
CA VAL A 216 -18.66 8.65 -42.42
C VAL A 216 -17.38 8.17 -41.74
N THR A 217 -17.16 8.58 -40.50
CA THR A 217 -15.94 8.25 -39.74
C THR A 217 -16.12 7.01 -38.87
N GLN A 218 -17.35 6.75 -38.43
CA GLN A 218 -17.68 5.55 -37.66
C GLN A 218 -19.04 5.00 -38.09
N LEU A 219 -19.15 3.68 -38.14
CA LEU A 219 -20.40 2.95 -38.30
C LEU A 219 -20.34 1.79 -37.31
N HIS A 220 -21.27 1.77 -36.37
CA HIS A 220 -21.29 0.74 -35.34
C HIS A 220 -21.50 -0.64 -35.97
N SER A 221 -20.86 -1.69 -35.43
CA SER A 221 -20.91 -3.06 -36.00
C SER A 221 -22.34 -3.62 -36.09
N ALA A 222 -23.20 -3.24 -35.14
CA ALA A 222 -24.62 -3.57 -35.13
C ALA A 222 -25.49 -2.62 -35.98
N SER A 223 -24.89 -1.70 -36.74
CA SER A 223 -25.52 -0.80 -37.71
C SER A 223 -26.67 0.09 -37.18
N HIS A 224 -26.73 0.36 -35.88
CA HIS A 224 -27.74 1.26 -35.28
C HIS A 224 -27.22 2.69 -35.06
N ALA A 225 -25.91 2.92 -35.19
CA ALA A 225 -25.31 4.23 -35.00
C ALA A 225 -24.22 4.54 -36.03
N VAL A 226 -24.13 5.80 -36.43
CA VAL A 226 -23.19 6.30 -37.45
C VAL A 226 -22.71 7.70 -37.07
N THR A 227 -21.42 7.97 -37.24
CA THR A 227 -20.82 9.29 -37.01
C THR A 227 -20.39 9.90 -38.33
N ILE A 228 -20.78 11.16 -38.57
CA ILE A 228 -20.37 11.96 -39.73
C ILE A 228 -19.51 13.11 -39.23
N THR A 229 -18.32 13.23 -39.79
CA THR A 229 -17.45 14.41 -39.62
C THR A 229 -17.64 15.33 -40.82
N GLY A 230 -18.19 16.52 -40.57
CA GLY A 230 -18.42 17.55 -41.58
C GLY A 230 -17.12 18.21 -42.06
N ASP A 231 -17.17 18.85 -43.22
CA ASP A 231 -16.02 19.55 -43.81
C ASP A 231 -15.51 20.71 -42.92
N ASN A 232 -16.36 21.22 -42.03
CA ASN A 232 -16.07 22.23 -41.00
C ASN A 232 -15.49 21.62 -39.70
N GLY A 233 -15.21 20.31 -39.67
CA GLY A 233 -14.67 19.60 -38.52
C GLY A 233 -15.70 19.17 -37.47
N LEU A 234 -16.98 19.50 -37.63
CA LEU A 234 -18.03 19.12 -36.70
C LEU A 234 -18.31 17.61 -36.76
N GLU A 235 -18.27 16.93 -35.61
CA GLU A 235 -18.56 15.49 -35.52
C GLU A 235 -19.98 15.27 -34.98
N VAL A 236 -20.82 14.64 -35.79
CA VAL A 236 -22.23 14.37 -35.47
C VAL A 236 -22.47 12.87 -35.39
N LEU A 237 -22.75 12.38 -34.19
CA LEU A 237 -23.21 11.02 -33.92
C LEU A 237 -24.72 10.93 -34.06
N LEU A 238 -25.17 9.97 -34.87
CA LEU A 238 -26.57 9.60 -35.02
C LEU A 238 -26.76 8.21 -34.41
N HIS A 239 -27.64 8.09 -33.42
CA HIS A 239 -27.91 6.84 -32.71
C HIS A 239 -29.40 6.49 -32.81
N ILE A 240 -29.76 5.34 -33.38
CA ILE A 240 -31.16 4.94 -33.60
C ILE A 240 -31.62 4.05 -32.45
N GLY A 241 -32.54 4.57 -31.62
CA GLY A 241 -33.18 3.84 -30.53
C GLY A 241 -32.27 3.62 -29.33
N LEU A 242 -32.85 3.46 -28.15
CA LEU A 242 -32.11 3.19 -26.91
C LEU A 242 -31.91 1.68 -26.71
N ASP A 243 -30.73 1.27 -26.23
CA ASP A 243 -30.31 -0.13 -26.03
C ASP A 243 -30.32 -1.02 -27.29
N THR A 244 -30.21 -0.42 -28.48
CA THR A 244 -30.27 -1.15 -29.76
C THR A 244 -29.00 -1.94 -30.11
N VAL A 245 -27.93 -1.79 -29.34
CA VAL A 245 -26.70 -2.62 -29.42
C VAL A 245 -27.02 -4.12 -29.30
N MET A 246 -27.99 -4.48 -28.45
CA MET A 246 -28.38 -5.86 -28.17
C MET A 246 -29.10 -6.54 -29.34
N LEU A 247 -29.56 -5.77 -30.33
CA LEU A 247 -30.22 -6.30 -31.53
C LEU A 247 -29.22 -6.90 -32.53
N ARG A 248 -27.90 -6.69 -32.33
CA ARG A 248 -26.82 -7.31 -33.14
C ARG A 248 -27.00 -7.15 -34.66
N GLY A 249 -27.59 -6.03 -35.10
CA GLY A 249 -27.86 -5.72 -36.51
C GLY A 249 -29.22 -6.16 -37.03
N GLU A 250 -30.03 -6.89 -36.26
CA GLU A 250 -31.41 -7.19 -36.65
C GLU A 250 -32.25 -5.91 -36.69
N GLY A 251 -32.89 -5.65 -37.83
CA GLY A 251 -33.72 -4.46 -38.03
C GLY A 251 -33.01 -3.26 -38.63
N PHE A 252 -31.70 -3.34 -38.90
CA PHE A 252 -30.91 -2.25 -39.51
C PHE A 252 -30.26 -2.69 -40.82
N THR A 253 -30.34 -1.85 -41.84
CA THR A 253 -29.71 -2.04 -43.15
C THR A 253 -28.82 -0.82 -43.45
N PRO A 254 -27.49 -0.92 -43.27
CA PRO A 254 -26.59 0.18 -43.60
C PRO A 254 -26.53 0.40 -45.12
N LEU A 255 -26.66 1.64 -45.55
CA LEU A 255 -26.60 2.08 -46.94
C LEU A 255 -25.26 2.73 -47.29
N VAL A 256 -24.43 2.98 -46.29
CA VAL A 256 -23.09 3.58 -46.37
C VAL A 256 -22.07 2.73 -45.61
N LYS A 257 -20.78 2.98 -45.84
CA LYS A 257 -19.66 2.35 -45.15
C LYS A 257 -18.72 3.41 -44.57
N VAL A 258 -17.93 3.02 -43.56
CA VAL A 258 -16.87 3.86 -43.00
C VAL A 258 -15.91 4.27 -44.13
N GLY A 259 -15.69 5.57 -44.26
CA GLY A 259 -14.87 6.16 -45.31
C GLY A 259 -15.66 6.83 -46.44
N ASP A 260 -16.96 6.53 -46.59
CA ASP A 260 -17.80 7.12 -47.62
C ASP A 260 -18.04 8.62 -47.37
N THR A 261 -18.06 9.41 -48.43
CA THR A 261 -18.48 10.82 -48.39
C THR A 261 -19.98 10.91 -48.67
N VAL A 262 -20.71 11.63 -47.83
CA VAL A 262 -22.17 11.76 -47.90
C VAL A 262 -22.57 13.23 -48.07
N THR A 263 -23.68 13.46 -48.77
CA THR A 263 -24.32 14.79 -48.88
C THR A 263 -25.53 14.89 -47.95
N THR A 264 -25.88 16.09 -47.49
CA THR A 264 -27.08 16.32 -46.68
C THR A 264 -28.33 15.68 -47.31
N GLY A 265 -29.13 14.98 -46.51
CA GLY A 265 -30.32 14.27 -46.95
C GLY A 265 -30.06 12.90 -47.59
N GLN A 266 -28.80 12.48 -47.75
CA GLN A 266 -28.49 11.14 -48.25
C GLN A 266 -28.87 10.05 -47.23
N PRO A 267 -29.57 8.97 -47.64
CA PRO A 267 -29.86 7.84 -46.76
C PRO A 267 -28.59 7.13 -46.27
N LEU A 268 -28.48 6.96 -44.94
CA LEU A 268 -27.37 6.31 -44.26
C LEU A 268 -27.72 4.91 -43.79
N ILE A 269 -28.87 4.77 -43.12
CA ILE A 269 -29.33 3.51 -42.52
C ILE A 269 -30.83 3.41 -42.72
N ARG A 270 -31.31 2.33 -43.31
CA ARG A 270 -32.73 1.97 -43.31
C ARG A 270 -33.01 1.05 -42.13
N PHE A 271 -34.06 1.30 -41.37
CA PHE A 271 -34.40 0.48 -40.21
C PHE A 271 -35.87 0.06 -40.18
N ASP A 272 -36.20 -1.00 -39.44
CA ASP A 272 -37.57 -1.47 -39.24
C ASP A 272 -38.10 -0.99 -37.88
N PRO A 273 -38.93 0.07 -37.83
CA PRO A 273 -39.41 0.65 -36.57
C PRO A 273 -40.33 -0.32 -35.81
N LEU A 274 -41.03 -1.25 -36.47
CA LEU A 274 -41.88 -2.22 -35.78
C LEU A 274 -41.04 -3.29 -35.07
N LEU A 275 -39.97 -3.75 -35.73
CA LEU A 275 -39.07 -4.74 -35.14
C LEU A 275 -38.27 -4.13 -33.98
N ILE A 276 -37.73 -2.92 -34.18
CA ILE A 276 -36.93 -2.24 -33.17
C ILE A 276 -37.82 -1.79 -32.01
N GLY A 277 -38.97 -1.18 -32.26
CA GLY A 277 -39.88 -0.75 -31.19
C GLY A 277 -40.46 -1.90 -30.35
N ALA A 278 -40.49 -3.13 -30.88
CA ALA A 278 -40.89 -4.31 -30.12
C ALA A 278 -39.79 -4.89 -29.20
N ARG A 279 -38.53 -4.47 -29.38
CA ARG A 279 -37.36 -5.12 -28.74
C ARG A 279 -36.37 -4.16 -28.10
N ALA A 280 -36.41 -2.89 -28.46
CA ALA A 280 -35.61 -1.81 -27.87
C ALA A 280 -36.41 -1.08 -26.78
N VAL A 281 -35.71 -0.40 -25.88
CA VAL A 281 -36.33 0.36 -24.79
C VAL A 281 -37.10 1.57 -25.33
N SER A 282 -36.61 2.16 -26.44
CA SER A 282 -37.26 3.28 -27.12
C SER A 282 -36.78 3.38 -28.57
N LEU A 283 -37.59 3.99 -29.44
CA LEU A 283 -37.22 4.38 -30.81
C LEU A 283 -36.66 5.80 -30.92
N LEU A 284 -36.61 6.53 -29.81
CA LEU A 284 -35.96 7.84 -29.75
C LEU A 284 -34.58 7.76 -30.38
N THR A 285 -34.33 8.66 -31.33
CA THR A 285 -33.10 8.69 -32.11
C THR A 285 -32.35 9.98 -31.79
N GLU A 286 -31.13 9.83 -31.31
CA GLU A 286 -30.28 10.91 -30.84
C GLU A 286 -29.40 11.43 -31.98
N MET A 287 -29.35 12.76 -32.12
CA MET A 287 -28.37 13.46 -32.94
C MET A 287 -27.53 14.34 -32.03
N VAL A 288 -26.26 13.96 -31.84
CA VAL A 288 -25.36 14.53 -30.83
C VAL A 288 -24.06 15.00 -31.47
N ILE A 289 -23.59 16.17 -31.06
CA ILE A 289 -22.30 16.74 -31.44
C ILE A 289 -21.25 16.24 -30.46
N THR A 290 -20.30 15.42 -30.92
CA THR A 290 -19.33 14.73 -30.05
C THR A 290 -18.08 15.56 -29.75
N ASN A 291 -17.87 16.67 -30.47
CA ASN A 291 -16.79 17.63 -30.26
C ASN A 291 -17.33 19.04 -29.96
N GLY A 292 -18.02 19.16 -28.81
CA GLY A 292 -18.66 20.40 -28.37
C GLY A 292 -17.70 21.57 -28.13
N ASP A 293 -16.40 21.34 -28.08
CA ASP A 293 -15.34 22.36 -27.98
C ASP A 293 -15.26 23.27 -29.21
N LEU A 294 -15.76 22.83 -30.37
CA LEU A 294 -15.86 23.66 -31.57
C LEU A 294 -17.13 24.54 -31.59
N VAL A 295 -18.06 24.30 -30.66
CA VAL A 295 -19.40 24.92 -30.64
C VAL A 295 -19.47 26.00 -29.57
N THR A 296 -19.64 27.25 -29.99
CA THR A 296 -19.84 28.37 -29.04
C THR A 296 -21.28 28.48 -28.58
N ARG A 297 -22.22 28.05 -29.42
CA ARG A 297 -23.66 28.09 -29.13
C ARG A 297 -24.40 27.10 -30.03
N TYR A 298 -25.45 26.47 -29.50
CA TYR A 298 -26.41 25.72 -30.31
C TYR A 298 -27.85 26.07 -29.95
N VAL A 299 -28.75 25.89 -30.91
CA VAL A 299 -30.19 26.14 -30.74
C VAL A 299 -30.96 24.96 -31.36
N PRO A 300 -31.64 24.13 -30.55
CA PRO A 300 -32.46 23.04 -31.06
C PRO A 300 -33.82 23.52 -31.56
N ALA A 301 -34.33 22.90 -32.62
CA ALA A 301 -35.70 23.09 -33.07
C ALA A 301 -36.71 22.52 -32.06
N LYS A 302 -37.97 22.96 -32.14
CA LYS A 302 -39.07 22.47 -31.30
C LYS A 302 -40.23 22.01 -32.16
N GLY A 303 -40.88 20.92 -31.77
CA GLY A 303 -42.06 20.41 -32.46
C GLY A 303 -41.74 19.39 -33.55
N LEU A 304 -42.59 19.32 -34.57
CA LEU A 304 -42.47 18.35 -35.66
C LEU A 304 -41.43 18.83 -36.69
N VAL A 305 -40.55 17.93 -37.14
CA VAL A 305 -39.57 18.16 -38.21
C VAL A 305 -39.68 17.10 -39.31
N ILE A 306 -39.33 17.47 -40.54
CA ILE A 306 -39.30 16.60 -41.72
C ILE A 306 -37.85 16.28 -42.09
N ALA A 307 -37.54 14.98 -42.24
CA ALA A 307 -36.20 14.48 -42.56
C ALA A 307 -35.63 15.13 -43.83
N GLY A 308 -34.40 15.62 -43.75
CA GLY A 308 -33.67 16.20 -44.87
C GLY A 308 -34.13 17.60 -45.30
N GLU A 309 -35.28 18.10 -44.83
CA GLU A 309 -35.84 19.40 -45.18
C GLU A 309 -35.65 20.42 -44.04
N ASP A 310 -36.13 20.10 -42.84
CA ASP A 310 -36.13 21.03 -41.72
C ASP A 310 -34.77 21.07 -41.00
N THR A 311 -34.37 22.26 -40.53
CA THR A 311 -33.20 22.42 -39.65
C THR A 311 -33.60 22.00 -38.24
N VAL A 312 -32.93 20.98 -37.70
CA VAL A 312 -33.24 20.47 -36.35
C VAL A 312 -32.29 21.03 -35.28
N LEU A 313 -31.08 21.46 -35.68
CA LEU A 313 -30.09 22.04 -34.78
C LEU A 313 -29.27 23.10 -35.51
N SER A 314 -29.26 24.33 -35.01
CA SER A 314 -28.39 25.43 -35.49
C SER A 314 -27.19 25.57 -34.56
N VAL A 315 -25.99 25.63 -35.12
CA VAL A 315 -24.71 25.54 -34.38
C VAL A 315 -23.80 26.70 -34.80
N GLU A 316 -23.30 27.48 -33.84
CA GLU A 316 -22.29 28.52 -34.05
C GLU A 316 -20.90 27.94 -33.76
N LEU A 317 -19.99 28.05 -34.73
CA LEU A 317 -18.63 27.52 -34.64
C LEU A 317 -17.59 28.61 -34.41
N VAL A 318 -16.49 28.26 -33.73
CA VAL A 318 -15.32 29.13 -33.56
C VAL A 318 -14.60 29.28 -34.91
N GLY A 319 -14.71 30.44 -35.55
CA GLY A 319 -14.09 30.69 -36.85
C GLY A 319 -12.57 30.78 -36.81
N GLY A 320 -11.89 29.83 -37.44
CA GLY A 320 -10.44 29.87 -37.68
C GLY A 320 -9.95 28.67 -38.50
N ALA A 321 -9.52 28.93 -39.74
CA ALA A 321 -9.03 27.93 -40.68
C ALA A 321 -7.99 26.96 -40.06
N LEU A 322 -8.37 25.70 -39.94
CA LEU A 322 -7.48 24.58 -39.64
C LEU A 322 -6.51 24.42 -40.83
N LYS A 323 -5.25 24.80 -40.64
CA LYS A 323 -4.14 24.22 -41.38
C LYS A 323 -3.45 23.20 -40.47
N GLU A 324 -3.55 21.96 -40.93
CA GLU A 324 -2.75 20.78 -40.60
C GLU A 324 -1.66 20.98 -39.54
N GLU A 325 -1.90 20.49 -38.33
CA GLU A 325 -0.90 19.73 -37.59
C GLU A 325 -1.52 18.41 -37.15
N THR A 326 -0.93 17.34 -37.65
CA THR A 326 -1.29 15.94 -37.42
C THR A 326 -1.15 15.55 -35.95
N GLY A 327 -2.26 15.33 -35.26
CA GLY A 327 -2.34 14.65 -33.96
C GLY A 327 -3.43 13.59 -34.01
N ALA A 328 -3.04 12.33 -33.91
CA ALA A 328 -3.93 11.17 -34.05
C ALA A 328 -5.04 11.10 -32.99
N ALA A 329 -6.17 10.52 -33.37
CA ALA A 329 -7.28 10.13 -32.51
C ALA A 329 -6.81 9.40 -31.24
N THR A 330 -7.22 9.87 -30.06
CA THR A 330 -6.91 9.20 -28.79
C THR A 330 -7.92 8.08 -28.53
N GLY A 331 -7.62 6.89 -29.03
CA GLY A 331 -8.12 5.65 -28.44
C GLY A 331 -7.61 5.49 -27.01
N ALA A 332 -8.23 4.58 -26.24
CA ALA A 332 -7.75 4.22 -24.91
C ALA A 332 -6.24 3.93 -24.95
N ILE A 333 -5.47 4.68 -24.14
CA ILE A 333 -4.02 4.51 -24.08
C ILE A 333 -3.76 3.39 -23.08
N VAL A 334 -3.26 2.27 -23.60
CA VAL A 334 -2.83 1.14 -22.79
C VAL A 334 -1.32 1.22 -22.65
N SER A 335 -0.83 1.18 -21.41
CA SER A 335 0.59 1.14 -21.12
C SER A 335 1.24 -0.13 -21.67
N ASP A 336 2.57 -0.12 -21.74
CA ASP A 336 3.34 -1.35 -21.89
C ASP A 336 3.03 -2.32 -20.74
N GLU A 337 3.26 -3.61 -21.01
CA GLU A 337 3.09 -4.68 -20.04
C GLU A 337 4.16 -4.59 -18.94
N VAL A 338 3.71 -4.46 -17.70
CA VAL A 338 4.55 -4.39 -16.51
C VAL A 338 4.49 -5.72 -15.79
N ILE A 339 5.66 -6.28 -15.46
CA ILE A 339 5.77 -7.45 -14.59
C ILE A 339 5.83 -6.95 -13.16
N LEU A 340 4.88 -7.34 -12.32
CA LEU A 340 4.82 -6.89 -10.93
C LEU A 340 6.01 -7.44 -10.12
N PRO A 341 6.85 -6.57 -9.54
CA PRO A 341 7.99 -6.99 -8.72
C PRO A 341 7.60 -7.30 -7.26
N ASN A 342 6.35 -6.98 -6.85
CA ASN A 342 5.86 -7.16 -5.50
C ASN A 342 5.73 -8.65 -5.15
N PRO A 343 6.48 -9.19 -4.15
CA PRO A 343 6.47 -10.62 -3.79
C PRO A 343 5.07 -11.17 -3.46
N SER A 344 4.21 -10.31 -2.92
CA SER A 344 2.85 -10.64 -2.51
C SER A 344 1.76 -10.05 -3.43
N GLY A 345 2.15 -9.48 -4.58
CA GLY A 345 1.27 -8.71 -5.46
C GLY A 345 0.88 -7.34 -4.91
N LEU A 346 -0.11 -6.68 -5.54
CA LEU A 346 -0.65 -5.39 -5.11
C LEU A 346 -1.58 -5.54 -3.90
N HIS A 347 -0.98 -5.78 -2.74
CA HIS A 347 -1.69 -5.74 -1.45
C HIS A 347 -1.88 -4.28 -0.97
N ALA A 348 -2.49 -4.08 0.20
CA ALA A 348 -2.97 -2.77 0.66
C ALA A 348 -2.01 -1.59 0.51
N ARG A 349 -0.71 -1.74 0.81
CA ARG A 349 0.28 -0.65 0.72
C ARG A 349 0.61 -0.27 -0.74
N PRO A 350 1.11 -1.18 -1.59
CA PRO A 350 1.34 -0.86 -3.00
C PRO A 350 0.05 -0.51 -3.74
N ALA A 351 -1.10 -1.10 -3.40
CA ALA A 351 -2.39 -0.71 -3.95
C ALA A 351 -2.81 0.71 -3.54
N ALA A 352 -2.59 1.11 -2.28
CA ALA A 352 -2.86 2.47 -1.79
C ALA A 352 -1.96 3.51 -2.46
N VAL A 353 -0.66 3.24 -2.58
CA VAL A 353 0.28 4.14 -3.28
C VAL A 353 -0.11 4.29 -4.75
N PHE A 354 -0.46 3.18 -5.41
CA PHE A 354 -0.92 3.19 -6.80
C PHE A 354 -2.23 3.97 -6.97
N ALA A 355 -3.22 3.72 -6.12
CA ALA A 355 -4.51 4.40 -6.17
C ALA A 355 -4.40 5.91 -5.85
N ALA A 356 -3.59 6.28 -4.86
CA ALA A 356 -3.33 7.66 -4.50
C ALA A 356 -2.68 8.44 -5.65
N GLU A 357 -1.77 7.81 -6.41
CA GLU A 357 -1.22 8.41 -7.63
C GLU A 357 -2.29 8.50 -8.73
N ALA A 358 -3.08 7.44 -8.93
CA ALA A 358 -4.14 7.41 -9.94
C ALA A 358 -5.21 8.49 -9.72
N LYS A 359 -5.53 8.81 -8.46
CA LYS A 359 -6.50 9.86 -8.08
C LYS A 359 -6.08 11.27 -8.51
N LYS A 360 -4.80 11.52 -8.81
CA LYS A 360 -4.30 12.84 -9.28
C LYS A 360 -4.71 13.16 -10.72
N TYR A 361 -5.11 12.16 -11.49
CA TYR A 361 -5.43 12.29 -12.90
C TYR A 361 -6.94 12.39 -13.16
N LYS A 362 -7.32 13.16 -14.17
CA LYS A 362 -8.71 13.34 -14.62
C LYS A 362 -9.22 12.17 -15.46
N SER A 363 -8.32 11.41 -16.09
CA SER A 363 -8.64 10.22 -16.88
C SER A 363 -9.36 9.15 -16.07
N ASN A 364 -10.20 8.38 -16.76
CA ASN A 364 -10.67 7.09 -16.28
C ASN A 364 -9.52 6.07 -16.43
N LEU A 365 -9.20 5.39 -15.33
CA LEU A 365 -8.01 4.55 -15.23
C LEU A 365 -8.40 3.16 -14.78
N ARG A 366 -8.01 2.15 -15.55
CA ARG A 366 -8.21 0.73 -15.23
C ARG A 366 -6.88 0.01 -15.15
N LEU A 367 -6.75 -0.84 -14.15
CA LEU A 367 -5.67 -1.82 -14.08
C LEU A 367 -6.14 -3.12 -14.71
N LEU A 368 -5.42 -3.63 -15.70
CA LEU A 368 -5.74 -4.84 -16.44
C LEU A 368 -4.81 -5.98 -16.03
N ARG A 369 -5.37 -7.16 -15.78
CA ARG A 369 -4.64 -8.43 -15.63
C ARG A 369 -5.30 -9.49 -16.50
N GLY A 370 -4.71 -9.80 -17.66
CA GLY A 370 -5.32 -10.72 -18.62
C GLY A 370 -6.69 -10.20 -19.10
N SER A 371 -7.77 -10.95 -18.83
CA SER A 371 -9.16 -10.55 -19.12
C SER A 371 -9.86 -9.79 -17.99
N GLU A 372 -9.23 -9.69 -16.82
CA GLU A 372 -9.78 -9.03 -15.64
C GLU A 372 -9.35 -7.57 -15.60
N SER A 373 -10.19 -6.71 -15.02
CA SER A 373 -9.89 -5.29 -14.87
C SER A 373 -10.45 -4.73 -13.56
N ALA A 374 -9.77 -3.72 -13.02
CA ALA A 374 -10.19 -3.00 -11.81
C ALA A 374 -10.07 -1.48 -11.99
N ASN A 375 -10.89 -0.73 -11.26
CA ASN A 375 -10.74 0.71 -11.12
C ASN A 375 -9.40 1.03 -10.45
N ALA A 376 -8.48 1.68 -11.17
CA ALA A 376 -7.16 2.00 -10.66
C ALA A 376 -7.17 3.03 -9.51
N LYS A 377 -8.26 3.79 -9.35
CA LYS A 377 -8.44 4.77 -8.27
C LYS A 377 -9.04 4.15 -6.99
N SER A 378 -9.49 2.90 -7.04
CA SER A 378 -9.99 2.16 -5.88
C SER A 378 -8.93 1.17 -5.41
N VAL A 379 -8.45 1.36 -4.18
CA VAL A 379 -7.53 0.44 -3.51
C VAL A 379 -8.17 -0.95 -3.45
N VAL A 380 -9.45 -0.96 -3.18
CA VAL A 380 -10.19 -2.15 -2.89
C VAL A 380 -10.44 -2.97 -4.16
N SER A 381 -10.75 -2.32 -5.30
CA SER A 381 -10.82 -3.00 -6.60
C SER A 381 -9.47 -3.47 -7.10
N VAL A 382 -8.39 -2.68 -6.89
CA VAL A 382 -7.02 -3.10 -7.24
C VAL A 382 -6.62 -4.37 -6.46
N MET A 383 -6.91 -4.43 -5.16
CA MET A 383 -6.68 -5.63 -4.34
C MET A 383 -7.58 -6.80 -4.78
N GLY A 384 -8.81 -6.51 -5.22
CA GLY A 384 -9.76 -7.50 -5.73
C GLY A 384 -9.27 -8.26 -6.96
N LEU A 385 -8.32 -7.70 -7.72
CA LEU A 385 -7.63 -8.44 -8.79
C LEU A 385 -6.77 -9.59 -8.27
N ALA A 386 -6.41 -9.62 -6.98
CA ALA A 386 -5.61 -10.70 -6.39
C ALA A 386 -4.30 -10.98 -7.17
N THR A 387 -3.58 -9.91 -7.54
CA THR A 387 -2.30 -10.00 -8.28
C THR A 387 -1.23 -10.74 -7.46
N LYS A 388 -0.24 -11.31 -8.15
CA LYS A 388 0.89 -12.06 -7.57
C LYS A 388 2.23 -11.57 -8.12
N PHE A 389 3.33 -11.95 -7.47
CA PHE A 389 4.67 -11.73 -8.00
C PHE A 389 4.80 -12.31 -9.41
N GLY A 390 5.31 -11.51 -10.34
CA GLY A 390 5.47 -11.90 -11.73
C GLY A 390 4.21 -11.80 -12.60
N ASP A 391 3.06 -11.40 -12.03
CA ASP A 391 1.86 -11.14 -12.85
C ASP A 391 2.13 -9.99 -13.82
N LYS A 392 1.58 -10.14 -15.03
CA LYS A 392 1.65 -9.16 -16.11
C LYS A 392 0.43 -8.27 -16.06
N VAL A 393 0.64 -6.97 -15.88
CA VAL A 393 -0.43 -5.97 -15.78
C VAL A 393 -0.23 -4.84 -16.77
N ARG A 394 -1.33 -4.15 -17.12
CA ARG A 394 -1.32 -2.93 -17.95
C ARG A 394 -2.23 -1.88 -17.35
N VAL A 395 -1.91 -0.61 -17.55
CA VAL A 395 -2.77 0.52 -17.20
C VAL A 395 -3.48 0.98 -18.46
N GLU A 396 -4.80 0.93 -18.46
CA GLU A 396 -5.64 1.52 -19.50
C GLU A 396 -6.14 2.88 -19.01
N ALA A 397 -5.88 3.92 -19.79
CA ALA A 397 -6.26 5.28 -19.50
C ALA A 397 -7.10 5.86 -20.64
N THR A 398 -8.24 6.48 -20.28
CA THR A 398 -9.09 7.20 -21.22
C THR A 398 -9.43 8.56 -20.66
N GLY A 399 -9.04 9.62 -21.35
CA GLY A 399 -9.26 10.99 -20.90
C GLY A 399 -8.14 11.96 -21.29
N PRO A 400 -8.24 13.22 -20.85
CA PRO A 400 -7.41 14.33 -21.33
C PRO A 400 -5.93 14.21 -20.94
N ASP A 401 -5.61 13.45 -19.89
CA ASP A 401 -4.27 13.20 -19.37
C ASP A 401 -3.86 11.71 -19.50
N ALA A 402 -4.52 10.95 -20.39
CA ALA A 402 -4.39 9.49 -20.47
C ALA A 402 -2.96 9.01 -20.75
N GLY A 403 -2.21 9.72 -21.61
CA GLY A 403 -0.84 9.36 -21.96
C GLY A 403 0.12 9.53 -20.79
N GLU A 404 -0.03 10.63 -20.04
CA GLU A 404 0.77 10.88 -18.85
C GLU A 404 0.41 9.91 -17.73
N ALA A 405 -0.88 9.71 -17.48
CA ALA A 405 -1.39 8.84 -16.43
C ALA A 405 -0.96 7.37 -16.64
N ALA A 406 -1.16 6.82 -17.85
CA ALA A 406 -0.77 5.45 -18.17
C ALA A 406 0.75 5.23 -18.00
N SER A 407 1.57 6.18 -18.46
CA SER A 407 3.02 6.10 -18.37
C SER A 407 3.52 6.18 -16.92
N LYS A 408 3.02 7.15 -16.14
CA LYS A 408 3.40 7.35 -14.73
C LYS A 408 3.00 6.19 -13.84
N LEU A 409 1.77 5.68 -14.02
CA LEU A 409 1.26 4.54 -13.26
C LEU A 409 1.98 3.24 -13.62
N ALA A 410 2.28 3.00 -14.91
CA ALA A 410 3.10 1.85 -15.31
C ALA A 410 4.52 1.92 -14.72
N THR A 411 5.13 3.11 -14.71
CA THR A 411 6.45 3.33 -14.06
C THR A 411 6.38 3.04 -12.56
N LEU A 412 5.31 3.49 -11.89
CA LEU A 412 5.09 3.26 -10.46
C LEU A 412 4.92 1.76 -10.14
N LEU A 413 4.16 1.03 -10.96
CA LEU A 413 4.02 -0.43 -10.84
C LEU A 413 5.36 -1.15 -11.04
N ALA A 414 6.15 -0.73 -12.03
CA ALA A 414 7.47 -1.31 -12.30
C ALA A 414 8.46 -1.04 -11.15
N ALA A 415 8.29 0.09 -10.44
CA ALA A 415 9.06 0.46 -9.25
C ALA A 415 8.52 -0.16 -7.94
N GLY A 416 7.55 -1.08 -8.02
CA GLY A 416 6.98 -1.76 -6.84
C GLY A 416 5.96 -0.95 -6.05
N SER A 417 5.50 0.20 -6.56
CA SER A 417 4.48 1.06 -5.93
C SER A 417 4.78 1.40 -4.47
N GLY A 418 6.02 1.78 -4.17
CA GLY A 418 6.45 2.17 -2.82
C GLY A 418 6.84 1.01 -1.90
N GLU A 419 6.85 -0.23 -2.40
CA GLU A 419 7.47 -1.39 -1.75
C GLU A 419 8.86 -1.63 -2.35
N LYS A 420 9.90 -1.64 -1.51
CA LYS A 420 11.24 -2.04 -1.95
C LYS A 420 11.28 -3.57 -2.08
N PRO A 421 11.96 -4.15 -3.09
CA PRO A 421 12.20 -5.59 -3.14
C PRO A 421 12.82 -6.04 -1.79
N GLY A 422 12.14 -6.95 -1.08
CA GLY A 422 12.62 -7.49 0.21
C GLY A 422 11.93 -7.01 1.50
N GLU A 423 10.97 -6.08 1.47
CA GLU A 423 10.27 -5.59 2.68
C GLU A 423 9.12 -6.51 3.20
N ALA A 424 8.71 -7.56 2.46
CA ALA A 424 7.68 -8.50 2.92
C ALA A 424 8.26 -9.68 3.73
N PRO A 425 7.57 -10.17 4.78
CA PRO A 425 7.97 -11.40 5.48
C PRO A 425 7.94 -12.58 4.49
N ALA A 426 9.04 -13.33 4.44
CA ALA A 426 9.21 -14.43 3.49
C ALA A 426 8.03 -15.43 3.54
N PRO A 427 7.40 -15.77 2.40
CA PRO A 427 6.44 -16.87 2.36
C PRO A 427 7.16 -18.19 2.65
N ALA A 428 6.58 -19.01 3.52
CA ALA A 428 7.02 -20.39 3.69
C ALA A 428 6.92 -21.11 2.32
N ALA A 429 8.04 -21.67 1.87
CA ALA A 429 8.17 -22.28 0.55
C ALA A 429 7.08 -23.35 0.31
N ALA A 430 6.28 -23.15 -0.75
CA ALA A 430 5.41 -24.19 -1.28
C ALA A 430 6.25 -25.27 -1.98
N PRO A 431 5.94 -26.57 -1.81
CA PRO A 431 6.67 -27.63 -2.49
C PRO A 431 6.43 -27.59 -4.00
N ALA A 432 7.50 -27.73 -4.78
CA ALA A 432 7.46 -27.75 -6.24
C ALA A 432 6.60 -28.93 -6.77
N PRO A 433 5.86 -28.74 -7.88
CA PRO A 433 5.11 -29.83 -8.51
C PRO A 433 6.07 -30.84 -9.16
N ALA A 434 5.83 -32.12 -8.88
CA ALA A 434 6.62 -33.22 -9.42
C ALA A 434 6.42 -33.36 -10.95
N PRO A 435 7.46 -33.74 -11.72
CA PRO A 435 7.32 -33.98 -13.16
C PRO A 435 6.54 -35.27 -13.43
N ALA A 436 5.73 -35.25 -14.49
CA ALA A 436 4.92 -36.38 -14.94
C ALA A 436 5.80 -37.57 -15.40
N PRO A 437 5.46 -38.83 -15.06
CA PRO A 437 6.25 -39.98 -15.46
C PRO A 437 5.91 -40.45 -16.88
N ALA A 438 6.95 -40.63 -17.69
CA ALA A 438 6.91 -41.37 -18.94
C ALA A 438 6.87 -42.89 -18.69
N ALA A 439 6.12 -43.60 -19.54
CA ALA A 439 5.86 -45.02 -19.46
C ALA A 439 7.06 -45.90 -19.89
N ALA A 440 7.34 -46.98 -19.15
CA ALA A 440 7.69 -48.30 -19.70
C ALA A 440 7.90 -49.40 -18.63
N ALA A 441 7.15 -50.50 -18.83
CA ALA A 441 7.45 -51.93 -18.60
C ALA A 441 7.93 -52.47 -17.23
N ALA A 442 7.08 -53.35 -16.65
CA ALA A 442 7.40 -54.30 -15.58
C ALA A 442 8.05 -55.60 -16.12
N PRO A 443 8.74 -56.38 -15.26
CA PRO A 443 8.13 -57.63 -14.78
C PRO A 443 8.26 -57.87 -13.25
N ALA A 444 7.40 -58.76 -12.74
CA ALA A 444 7.12 -59.09 -11.34
C ALA A 444 7.84 -60.38 -10.84
N PRO A 445 7.51 -60.98 -9.67
CA PRO A 445 7.83 -60.52 -8.30
C PRO A 445 8.45 -61.64 -7.41
N ALA A 446 9.03 -61.28 -6.26
CA ALA A 446 9.26 -62.21 -5.14
C ALA A 446 9.12 -61.50 -3.79
N ALA A 447 8.40 -62.15 -2.88
CA ALA A 447 7.74 -61.59 -1.70
C ALA A 447 8.64 -61.39 -0.47
N ALA A 448 8.34 -60.34 0.30
CA ALA A 448 8.43 -60.34 1.76
C ALA A 448 7.55 -59.21 2.34
N ALA A 449 6.90 -59.52 3.47
CA ALA A 449 5.77 -58.81 4.05
C ALA A 449 6.15 -57.52 4.81
N ALA A 450 5.33 -56.48 4.65
CA ALA A 450 5.15 -55.40 5.64
C ALA A 450 3.79 -54.71 5.41
N ALA A 451 3.04 -54.54 6.49
CA ALA A 451 1.69 -54.01 6.52
C ALA A 451 1.60 -52.54 6.07
N ALA A 452 0.49 -52.22 5.41
CA ALA A 452 0.21 -50.92 4.80
C ALA A 452 0.11 -49.78 5.83
N ALA A 453 0.94 -48.75 5.64
CA ALA A 453 0.75 -47.42 6.22
C ALA A 453 0.17 -46.49 5.15
N ALA A 454 -0.99 -45.91 5.45
CA ALA A 454 -1.73 -44.95 4.64
C ALA A 454 -1.01 -43.58 4.59
N PRO A 455 -1.30 -42.72 3.59
CA PRO A 455 -0.56 -41.48 3.35
C PRO A 455 -0.85 -40.45 4.45
N VAL A 456 0.22 -39.80 4.94
CA VAL A 456 0.15 -38.79 6.01
C VAL A 456 -0.43 -37.50 5.43
N SER A 457 -1.76 -37.41 5.46
CA SER A 457 -2.52 -36.17 5.45
C SER A 457 -2.04 -35.26 6.58
N ALA A 458 -2.07 -33.95 6.35
CA ALA A 458 -1.96 -32.93 7.40
C ALA A 458 -2.75 -33.37 8.64
N ALA A 459 -2.11 -33.32 9.80
CA ALA A 459 -2.68 -33.79 11.05
C ALA A 459 -4.07 -33.16 11.26
N PRO A 460 -5.13 -33.95 11.49
CA PRO A 460 -6.37 -33.42 12.04
C PRO A 460 -6.05 -32.83 13.42
N ALA A 461 -6.69 -31.70 13.76
CA ALA A 461 -6.68 -31.20 15.13
C ALA A 461 -6.97 -32.37 16.09
N ALA A 462 -6.04 -32.65 17.01
CA ALA A 462 -6.25 -33.66 18.03
C ALA A 462 -7.52 -33.28 18.81
N THR A 463 -8.52 -34.17 18.79
CA THR A 463 -9.67 -34.04 19.67
C THR A 463 -9.15 -33.93 21.11
N PRO A 464 -9.59 -32.97 21.94
CA PRO A 464 -9.08 -32.84 23.29
C PRO A 464 -9.26 -34.16 24.04
N ALA A 465 -8.18 -34.72 24.58
CA ALA A 465 -8.25 -35.89 25.47
C ALA A 465 -8.96 -35.53 26.79
N ASP A 466 -9.13 -34.24 27.05
CA ASP A 466 -9.77 -33.67 28.23
C ASP A 466 -10.79 -32.60 27.82
N ALA A 467 -12.05 -32.76 28.23
CA ALA A 467 -13.12 -31.82 27.95
C ALA A 467 -12.89 -30.42 28.56
N ASN A 468 -11.92 -30.25 29.45
CA ASN A 468 -11.55 -28.98 30.07
C ASN A 468 -10.37 -28.26 29.38
N GLU A 469 -9.87 -28.77 28.26
CA GLU A 469 -8.78 -28.13 27.52
C GLU A 469 -9.25 -27.70 26.13
N LEU A 470 -9.08 -26.40 25.82
CA LEU A 470 -9.29 -25.84 24.50
C LEU A 470 -7.93 -25.59 23.86
N THR A 471 -7.76 -26.03 22.61
CA THR A 471 -6.48 -25.92 21.89
C THR A 471 -6.57 -24.92 20.75
N GLY A 472 -5.45 -24.27 20.46
CA GLY A 472 -5.26 -23.40 19.31
C GLY A 472 -3.78 -23.34 18.92
N VAL A 473 -3.41 -22.31 18.17
CA VAL A 473 -2.05 -22.06 17.70
C VAL A 473 -1.34 -21.09 18.65
N SER A 474 -0.14 -21.46 19.11
CA SER A 474 0.73 -20.58 19.89
C SER A 474 1.07 -19.31 19.09
N ALA A 475 0.60 -18.17 19.58
CA ALA A 475 0.90 -16.86 19.01
C ALA A 475 2.03 -16.15 19.77
N SER A 476 1.99 -16.20 21.10
CA SER A 476 3.04 -15.67 21.99
C SER A 476 3.27 -16.64 23.15
N PRO A 477 4.53 -17.04 23.43
CA PRO A 477 4.85 -18.00 24.47
C PRO A 477 4.67 -17.39 25.87
N GLY A 478 4.40 -18.26 26.85
CA GLY A 478 4.24 -17.86 28.25
C GLY A 478 3.14 -18.63 28.95
N LEU A 479 3.01 -18.40 30.26
CA LEU A 479 1.98 -19.00 31.09
C LEU A 479 1.29 -17.90 31.89
N ALA A 480 -0.04 -17.88 31.89
CA ALA A 480 -0.84 -16.94 32.67
C ALA A 480 -1.99 -17.65 33.38
N VAL A 481 -2.31 -17.16 34.58
CA VAL A 481 -3.51 -17.54 35.33
C VAL A 481 -4.34 -16.28 35.47
N GLY A 482 -5.60 -16.32 35.02
CA GLY A 482 -6.43 -15.13 34.98
C GLY A 482 -7.90 -15.43 34.77
N LYS A 483 -8.72 -14.40 34.81
CA LYS A 483 -10.18 -14.50 34.61
C LYS A 483 -10.56 -14.11 33.20
N ILE A 484 -11.49 -14.83 32.61
CA ILE A 484 -11.97 -14.54 31.25
C ILE A 484 -12.70 -13.21 31.21
N VAL A 485 -12.35 -12.41 30.22
CA VAL A 485 -13.16 -11.28 29.74
C VAL A 485 -13.39 -11.48 28.26
N GLN A 486 -14.66 -11.68 27.90
CA GLN A 486 -15.07 -11.76 26.52
C GLN A 486 -15.15 -10.36 25.93
N PHE A 487 -14.38 -10.16 24.88
CA PHE A 487 -14.46 -9.01 24.02
C PHE A 487 -15.36 -9.37 22.84
N ARG A 488 -16.60 -8.89 22.86
CA ARG A 488 -17.55 -9.05 21.77
C ARG A 488 -17.83 -7.69 21.16
N GLN A 489 -17.77 -7.62 19.83
CA GLN A 489 -18.18 -6.43 19.13
C GLN A 489 -19.70 -6.27 19.25
N GLN A 490 -20.16 -5.07 19.62
CA GLN A 490 -21.58 -4.77 19.64
C GLN A 490 -22.13 -4.73 18.22
N VAL A 491 -23.27 -5.38 18.01
CA VAL A 491 -24.02 -5.26 16.75
C VAL A 491 -24.67 -3.88 16.74
N ILE A 492 -24.21 -3.00 15.85
CA ILE A 492 -24.79 -1.67 15.66
C ILE A 492 -26.09 -1.84 14.84
N ASP A 493 -27.22 -1.59 15.48
CA ASP A 493 -28.52 -1.64 14.81
C ASP A 493 -28.77 -0.35 14.01
N VAL A 494 -29.15 -0.50 12.75
CA VAL A 494 -29.41 0.61 11.82
C VAL A 494 -30.68 0.33 11.04
N LYS A 495 -31.53 1.36 10.92
CA LYS A 495 -32.78 1.28 10.16
C LYS A 495 -32.50 1.02 8.68
N GLU A 496 -33.31 0.19 8.03
CA GLU A 496 -33.11 -0.12 6.60
C GLU A 496 -33.54 1.03 5.68
N ALA A 497 -34.73 1.60 5.90
CA ALA A 497 -35.25 2.71 5.11
C ALA A 497 -34.65 4.05 5.55
N GLY A 498 -34.22 4.86 4.57
CA GLY A 498 -33.71 6.22 4.79
C GLY A 498 -34.81 7.27 4.81
N GLU A 499 -34.49 8.48 5.29
CA GLU A 499 -35.41 9.62 5.24
C GLU A 499 -35.49 10.25 3.85
N SER A 500 -34.37 10.85 3.40
CA SER A 500 -34.22 11.39 2.06
C SER A 500 -32.79 11.17 1.57
N PRO A 501 -32.57 10.89 0.27
CA PRO A 501 -31.23 10.61 -0.25
C PRO A 501 -30.22 11.71 0.08
N GLN A 502 -30.63 12.98 0.06
CA GLN A 502 -29.75 14.11 0.38
C GLN A 502 -29.36 14.15 1.87
N ARG A 503 -30.29 13.87 2.78
CA ARG A 503 -30.01 13.84 4.24
C ARG A 503 -29.15 12.65 4.62
N GLU A 504 -29.45 11.49 4.06
CA GLU A 504 -28.67 10.27 4.31
C GLU A 504 -27.25 10.42 3.75
N ARG A 505 -27.09 11.03 2.57
CA ARG A 505 -25.77 11.36 2.02
C ARG A 505 -24.98 12.31 2.94
N ALA A 506 -25.60 13.40 3.40
CA ALA A 506 -24.95 14.33 4.32
C ALA A 506 -24.57 13.67 5.67
N ARG A 507 -25.40 12.74 6.18
CA ARG A 507 -25.08 11.94 7.39
C ARG A 507 -23.85 11.07 7.18
N LEU A 508 -23.77 10.38 6.04
CA LEU A 508 -22.62 9.55 5.69
C LEU A 508 -21.33 10.39 5.56
N GLU A 509 -21.40 11.49 4.81
CA GLU A 509 -20.25 12.40 4.60
C GLU A 509 -19.75 12.99 5.93
N SER A 510 -20.67 13.39 6.83
CA SER A 510 -20.31 13.88 8.16
C SER A 510 -19.62 12.81 9.01
N ALA A 511 -20.14 11.58 9.00
CA ALA A 511 -19.55 10.47 9.76
C ALA A 511 -18.18 10.06 9.21
N GLN A 512 -17.98 10.09 7.89
CA GLN A 512 -16.68 9.86 7.27
C GLN A 512 -15.68 10.96 7.62
N HIS A 513 -16.11 12.23 7.63
CA HIS A 513 -15.26 13.34 8.02
C HIS A 513 -14.79 13.21 9.48
N GLU A 514 -15.70 12.87 10.39
CA GLU A 514 -15.35 12.65 11.80
C GLU A 514 -14.45 11.42 11.99
N ALA A 515 -14.72 10.31 11.28
CA ALA A 515 -13.86 9.13 11.30
C ALA A 515 -12.43 9.46 10.83
N ARG A 516 -12.28 10.28 9.79
CA ARG A 516 -10.98 10.77 9.31
C ARG A 516 -10.23 11.52 10.40
N GLN A 517 -10.88 12.47 11.06
CA GLN A 517 -10.28 13.25 12.15
C GLN A 517 -9.81 12.35 13.31
N GLN A 518 -10.61 11.33 13.67
CA GLN A 518 -10.24 10.37 14.70
C GLN A 518 -9.00 9.54 14.31
N ILE A 519 -8.91 9.09 13.07
CA ILE A 519 -7.78 8.30 12.57
C ILE A 519 -6.50 9.15 12.52
N GLU A 520 -6.59 10.39 12.03
CA GLU A 520 -5.46 11.34 12.01
C GLU A 520 -4.97 11.68 13.43
N ALA A 521 -5.89 11.88 14.39
CA ALA A 521 -5.53 12.10 15.79
C ALA A 521 -4.83 10.89 16.41
N LEU A 522 -5.23 9.66 16.07
CA LEU A 522 -4.57 8.45 16.51
C LEU A 522 -3.16 8.33 15.90
N LYS A 523 -3.03 8.64 14.61
CA LYS A 523 -1.75 8.64 13.89
C LYS A 523 -0.75 9.62 14.51
N ALA A 524 -1.18 10.83 14.86
CA ALA A 524 -0.34 11.84 15.49
C ALA A 524 0.22 11.43 16.87
N ARG A 525 -0.41 10.46 17.55
CA ARG A 525 0.03 9.95 18.87
C ARG A 525 1.03 8.80 18.76
N LEU A 526 1.26 8.24 17.57
CA LEU A 526 2.17 7.13 17.36
C LEU A 526 3.58 7.63 17.08
N THR A 527 4.57 7.07 17.78
CA THR A 527 6.00 7.34 17.56
C THR A 527 6.67 6.33 16.62
N ASP A 528 5.98 5.23 16.30
CA ASP A 528 6.48 4.14 15.46
C ASP A 528 6.05 4.34 13.99
N PRO A 529 7.00 4.54 13.05
CA PRO A 529 6.69 4.76 11.64
C PRO A 529 5.91 3.61 10.98
N SER A 530 6.13 2.37 11.43
CA SER A 530 5.44 1.20 10.86
C SER A 530 3.95 1.17 11.22
N LYS A 531 3.60 1.65 12.41
CA LYS A 531 2.20 1.74 12.88
C LYS A 531 1.46 2.91 12.25
N ALA A 532 2.17 4.01 11.93
CA ALA A 532 1.60 5.13 11.21
C ALA A 532 1.15 4.74 9.79
N GLN A 533 1.91 3.88 9.10
CA GLN A 533 1.57 3.39 7.75
C GLN A 533 0.28 2.55 7.72
N ILE A 534 -0.06 1.84 8.81
CA ILE A 534 -1.33 1.10 8.91
C ILE A 534 -2.51 2.07 8.87
N LEU A 535 -2.39 3.19 9.57
CA LEU A 535 -3.43 4.22 9.60
C LEU A 535 -3.53 4.99 8.28
N ASP A 536 -2.44 5.14 7.54
CA ASP A 536 -2.48 5.67 6.16
C ASP A 536 -3.32 4.79 5.24
N ALA A 537 -3.18 3.46 5.35
CA ALA A 537 -4.05 2.54 4.62
C ALA A 537 -5.52 2.66 5.04
N HIS A 538 -5.81 2.86 6.33
CA HIS A 538 -7.17 3.09 6.81
C HIS A 538 -7.80 4.37 6.24
N LEU A 539 -7.02 5.45 6.13
CA LEU A 539 -7.48 6.71 5.50
C LEU A 539 -7.78 6.51 4.01
N GLU A 540 -6.94 5.75 3.30
CA GLU A 540 -7.15 5.48 1.88
C GLU A 540 -8.38 4.60 1.63
N LEU A 541 -8.63 3.62 2.52
CA LEU A 541 -9.84 2.78 2.49
C LEU A 541 -11.12 3.59 2.78
N LEU A 542 -11.04 4.58 3.68
CA LEU A 542 -12.15 5.49 3.97
C LEU A 542 -12.55 6.33 2.74
N ASP A 543 -11.56 6.69 1.92
CA ASP A 543 -11.69 7.49 0.71
C ASP A 543 -11.80 6.65 -0.58
N ASP A 544 -12.12 5.37 -0.45
CA ASP A 544 -12.22 4.49 -1.62
C ASP A 544 -13.46 4.84 -2.46
N PRO A 545 -13.31 5.19 -3.75
CA PRO A 545 -14.43 5.64 -4.58
C PRO A 545 -15.48 4.54 -4.79
N ASP A 546 -15.08 3.27 -4.92
CA ASP A 546 -16.03 2.18 -5.20
C ASP A 546 -16.88 1.88 -3.96
N LEU A 547 -16.28 1.96 -2.76
CA LEU A 547 -17.01 1.83 -1.49
C LEU A 547 -18.04 2.94 -1.33
N ASN A 548 -17.65 4.17 -1.68
CA ASN A 548 -18.54 5.35 -1.64
C ASN A 548 -19.66 5.25 -2.67
N ASP A 549 -19.36 4.89 -3.91
CA ASP A 549 -20.34 4.76 -4.99
C ASP A 549 -21.38 3.67 -4.68
N MET A 550 -20.97 2.54 -4.12
CA MET A 550 -21.89 1.50 -3.66
C MET A 550 -22.84 1.99 -2.57
N ALA A 551 -22.32 2.74 -1.59
CA ALA A 551 -23.14 3.32 -0.52
C ALA A 551 -24.10 4.39 -1.06
N ILE A 552 -23.61 5.30 -1.93
CA ILE A 552 -24.40 6.38 -2.54
C ILE A 552 -25.49 5.80 -3.46
N GLY A 553 -25.20 4.76 -4.23
CA GLY A 553 -26.18 4.05 -5.05
C GLY A 553 -27.31 3.46 -4.22
N SER A 554 -26.98 2.82 -3.09
CA SER A 554 -27.97 2.27 -2.16
C SER A 554 -28.82 3.36 -1.47
N ILE A 555 -28.20 4.49 -1.11
CA ILE A 555 -28.92 5.66 -0.56
C ILE A 555 -29.88 6.24 -1.60
N SER A 556 -29.44 6.33 -2.86
CA SER A 556 -30.26 6.82 -3.98
C SER A 556 -31.47 5.91 -4.24
N ALA A 557 -31.33 4.61 -3.95
CA ALA A 557 -32.42 3.63 -3.96
C ALA A 557 -33.31 3.63 -2.70
N GLY A 558 -33.14 4.60 -1.79
CA GLY A 558 -34.00 4.82 -0.62
C GLY A 558 -33.56 4.14 0.68
N LYS A 559 -32.33 3.62 0.75
CA LYS A 559 -31.77 3.05 1.99
C LYS A 559 -31.20 4.14 2.91
N SER A 560 -31.15 3.88 4.22
CA SER A 560 -30.48 4.79 5.17
C SER A 560 -28.97 4.78 4.99
N ALA A 561 -28.29 5.83 5.47
CA ALA A 561 -26.83 5.91 5.46
C ALA A 561 -26.18 4.70 6.14
N GLY A 562 -26.69 4.30 7.31
CA GLY A 562 -26.13 3.19 8.09
C GLY A 562 -26.32 1.84 7.40
N PHE A 563 -27.50 1.61 6.80
CA PHE A 563 -27.76 0.37 6.06
C PHE A 563 -26.92 0.28 4.79
N ALA A 564 -26.88 1.37 4.01
CA ALA A 564 -26.12 1.46 2.77
C ALA A 564 -24.62 1.26 3.00
N TRP A 565 -24.06 1.95 4.00
CA TRP A 565 -22.65 1.83 4.35
C TRP A 565 -22.28 0.43 4.84
N ARG A 566 -23.11 -0.17 5.71
CA ARG A 566 -22.93 -1.56 6.17
C ARG A 566 -22.94 -2.56 5.01
N GLY A 567 -23.87 -2.40 4.07
CA GLY A 567 -23.91 -3.23 2.87
C GLY A 567 -22.64 -3.10 2.04
N ALA A 568 -22.16 -1.88 1.82
CA ALA A 568 -20.99 -1.60 0.99
C ALA A 568 -19.71 -2.23 1.58
N PHE A 569 -19.39 -1.98 2.86
CA PHE A 569 -18.14 -2.51 3.43
C PHE A 569 -18.18 -4.02 3.65
N GLU A 570 -19.33 -4.60 4.00
CA GLU A 570 -19.42 -6.05 4.27
C GLU A 570 -19.35 -6.87 2.97
N GLN A 571 -19.99 -6.39 1.90
CA GLN A 571 -19.87 -7.00 0.57
C GLN A 571 -18.42 -7.04 0.12
N GLN A 572 -17.69 -5.96 0.37
CA GLN A 572 -16.32 -5.82 -0.10
C GLN A 572 -15.31 -6.58 0.75
N ALA A 573 -15.47 -6.58 2.07
CA ALA A 573 -14.69 -7.45 2.96
C ALA A 573 -14.91 -8.93 2.62
N SER A 574 -16.15 -9.34 2.38
CA SER A 574 -16.50 -10.72 1.97
C SER A 574 -15.89 -11.12 0.63
N MET A 575 -15.68 -10.17 -0.29
CA MET A 575 -15.01 -10.42 -1.57
C MET A 575 -13.53 -10.77 -1.35
N LEU A 576 -12.82 -9.99 -0.51
CA LEU A 576 -11.41 -10.22 -0.21
C LEU A 576 -11.16 -11.52 0.56
N GLU A 577 -12.06 -11.91 1.46
CA GLU A 577 -11.95 -13.17 2.21
C GLU A 577 -11.96 -14.43 1.34
N LYS A 578 -12.63 -14.35 0.19
CA LYS A 578 -12.74 -15.45 -0.77
C LYS A 578 -11.50 -15.62 -1.65
N LEU A 579 -10.53 -14.70 -1.56
CA LEU A 579 -9.30 -14.76 -2.33
C LEU A 579 -8.29 -15.75 -1.71
N ASP A 580 -7.54 -16.46 -2.55
CA ASP A 580 -6.55 -17.47 -2.12
C ASP A 580 -5.28 -16.88 -1.48
N ASN A 581 -5.16 -15.55 -1.38
CA ASN A 581 -3.98 -14.87 -0.84
C ASN A 581 -4.16 -14.58 0.67
N PRO A 582 -3.35 -15.20 1.57
CA PRO A 582 -3.45 -14.96 3.02
C PRO A 582 -3.33 -13.49 3.43
N LEU A 583 -2.46 -12.71 2.78
CA LEU A 583 -2.28 -11.29 3.10
C LEU A 583 -3.47 -10.45 2.70
N LEU A 584 -4.17 -10.78 1.60
CA LEU A 584 -5.39 -10.08 1.19
C LEU A 584 -6.58 -10.44 2.09
N ARG A 585 -6.64 -11.67 2.59
CA ARG A 585 -7.65 -12.09 3.57
C ARG A 585 -7.51 -11.34 4.90
N GLU A 586 -6.29 -11.10 5.38
CA GLU A 586 -6.04 -10.27 6.57
C GLU A 586 -6.56 -8.83 6.39
N ARG A 587 -6.65 -8.30 5.17
CA ARG A 587 -7.14 -6.93 4.89
C ARG A 587 -8.66 -6.79 4.87
N ALA A 588 -9.40 -7.88 4.77
CA ALA A 588 -10.84 -7.84 4.98
C ALA A 588 -11.19 -7.30 6.38
N GLY A 589 -10.34 -7.61 7.37
CA GLY A 589 -10.43 -7.07 8.73
C GLY A 589 -10.30 -5.54 8.75
N ASP A 590 -9.34 -4.97 8.01
CA ASP A 590 -9.12 -3.52 7.95
C ASP A 590 -10.33 -2.77 7.36
N ILE A 591 -10.94 -3.30 6.29
CA ILE A 591 -12.17 -2.73 5.71
C ILE A 591 -13.32 -2.76 6.72
N ARG A 592 -13.47 -3.86 7.48
CA ARG A 592 -14.50 -3.94 8.53
C ARG A 592 -14.22 -2.99 9.69
N ASP A 593 -12.95 -2.77 10.05
CA ASP A 593 -12.58 -1.84 11.13
C ASP A 593 -12.97 -0.39 10.76
N VAL A 594 -12.54 0.07 9.57
CA VAL A 594 -12.90 1.40 9.04
C VAL A 594 -14.42 1.52 8.84
N GLY A 595 -15.03 0.49 8.25
CA GLY A 595 -16.47 0.43 8.00
C GLY A 595 -17.30 0.56 9.28
N ARG A 596 -16.95 -0.18 10.33
CA ARG A 596 -17.64 -0.13 11.63
C ARG A 596 -17.45 1.18 12.36
N ARG A 597 -16.27 1.81 12.25
CA ARG A 597 -16.03 3.14 12.82
C ARG A 597 -17.01 4.18 12.27
N VAL A 598 -17.13 4.24 10.94
CA VAL A 598 -18.10 5.15 10.29
C VAL A 598 -19.53 4.75 10.64
N LEU A 599 -19.85 3.45 10.68
CA LEU A 599 -21.19 2.97 11.05
C LEU A 599 -21.60 3.39 12.47
N ALA A 600 -20.67 3.35 13.43
CA ALA A 600 -20.91 3.79 14.81
C ALA A 600 -21.26 5.29 14.88
N LEU A 601 -20.54 6.11 14.11
CA LEU A 601 -20.80 7.55 13.98
C LEU A 601 -22.15 7.84 13.32
N VAL A 602 -22.47 7.13 12.24
CA VAL A 602 -23.79 7.25 11.58
C VAL A 602 -24.92 6.86 12.53
N ALA A 603 -24.72 5.83 13.36
CA ALA A 603 -25.71 5.36 14.33
C ALA A 603 -25.75 6.20 15.62
N GLY A 604 -24.81 7.13 15.83
CA GLY A 604 -24.68 7.90 17.07
C GLY A 604 -24.36 7.04 18.28
N VAL A 605 -23.70 5.89 18.08
CA VAL A 605 -23.32 4.96 19.15
C VAL A 605 -21.92 5.34 19.62
N GLU A 606 -21.80 5.82 20.85
CA GLU A 606 -20.50 5.92 21.52
C GLU A 606 -19.91 4.51 21.66
N GLN A 607 -18.69 4.28 21.17
CA GLN A 607 -18.00 3.02 21.39
C GLN A 607 -17.79 2.86 22.90
N ALA A 608 -18.49 1.90 23.51
CA ALA A 608 -18.35 1.60 24.93
C ALA A 608 -16.90 1.23 25.22
N GLN A 609 -16.23 1.98 26.10
CA GLN A 609 -14.94 1.56 26.65
C GLN A 609 -15.17 0.27 27.43
N ILE A 610 -14.59 -0.84 26.94
CA ILE A 610 -14.66 -2.11 27.65
C ILE A 610 -13.77 -2.00 28.87
N GLU A 611 -14.40 -1.94 30.04
CA GLU A 611 -13.71 -1.91 31.31
C GLU A 611 -13.14 -3.30 31.59
N VAL A 612 -11.84 -3.49 31.33
CA VAL A 612 -11.12 -4.73 31.59
C VAL A 612 -10.68 -4.75 33.05
N PRO A 613 -11.14 -5.69 33.89
CA PRO A 613 -10.62 -5.87 35.24
C PRO A 613 -9.16 -6.31 35.24
N SER A 614 -8.45 -6.09 36.34
CA SER A 614 -7.10 -6.64 36.54
C SER A 614 -7.10 -8.17 36.45
N ASP A 615 -5.96 -8.74 36.06
CA ASP A 615 -5.72 -10.18 35.94
C ASP A 615 -6.61 -10.90 34.91
N SER A 616 -6.89 -10.21 33.79
CA SER A 616 -7.81 -10.71 32.77
C SER A 616 -7.10 -11.47 31.65
N ILE A 617 -7.70 -12.58 31.21
CA ILE A 617 -7.41 -13.25 29.94
C ILE A 617 -8.51 -12.87 28.97
N LEU A 618 -8.14 -12.15 27.91
CA LEU A 618 -9.10 -11.60 26.96
C LEU A 618 -9.39 -12.64 25.87
N ILE A 619 -10.67 -12.96 25.68
CA ILE A 619 -11.13 -13.85 24.61
C ILE A 619 -11.94 -13.04 23.61
N ALA A 620 -11.57 -13.08 22.34
CA ALA A 620 -12.28 -12.40 21.26
C ALA A 620 -12.43 -13.33 20.04
N GLU A 621 -13.33 -13.00 19.13
CA GLU A 621 -13.29 -13.60 17.78
C GLU A 621 -12.01 -13.14 17.08
N GLU A 622 -11.86 -11.83 17.01
CA GLU A 622 -10.72 -11.09 16.48
C GLU A 622 -10.56 -9.79 17.29
N LEU A 623 -9.35 -9.21 17.32
CA LEU A 623 -9.15 -7.85 17.83
C LEU A 623 -8.57 -7.00 16.72
N SER A 624 -9.26 -5.91 16.37
CA SER A 624 -8.75 -4.97 15.38
C SER A 624 -7.63 -4.09 15.96
N PRO A 625 -6.84 -3.40 15.12
CA PRO A 625 -5.89 -2.39 15.59
C PRO A 625 -6.55 -1.33 16.49
N SER A 626 -7.77 -0.90 16.13
CA SER A 626 -8.56 0.04 16.93
C SER A 626 -8.89 -0.53 18.33
N ASP A 627 -9.29 -1.80 18.41
CA ASP A 627 -9.61 -2.47 19.68
C ASP A 627 -8.38 -2.51 20.60
N THR A 628 -7.22 -2.92 20.06
CA THR A 628 -5.97 -3.01 20.84
C THR A 628 -5.39 -1.67 21.28
N ALA A 629 -5.77 -0.57 20.62
CA ALA A 629 -5.37 0.78 20.98
C ALA A 629 -6.19 1.34 22.16
N SER A 630 -7.47 0.95 22.26
CA SER A 630 -8.37 1.37 23.34
C SER A 630 -8.21 0.56 24.64
N LEU A 631 -7.55 -0.59 24.56
CA LEU A 631 -7.38 -1.54 25.67
C LEU A 631 -6.35 -1.07 26.71
N ASP A 632 -6.71 -1.14 28.00
CA ASP A 632 -5.75 -1.00 29.09
C ASP A 632 -4.91 -2.28 29.26
N ARG A 633 -3.78 -2.30 28.57
CA ARG A 633 -2.86 -3.45 28.49
C ARG A 633 -2.27 -3.85 29.84
N SER A 634 -2.24 -2.95 30.83
CA SER A 634 -1.68 -3.24 32.16
C SER A 634 -2.48 -4.27 32.94
N LYS A 635 -3.74 -4.50 32.54
CA LYS A 635 -4.68 -5.40 33.21
C LYS A 635 -4.84 -6.75 32.52
N VAL A 636 -4.24 -6.91 31.34
CA VAL A 636 -4.37 -8.11 30.51
C VAL A 636 -3.15 -9.01 30.69
N LEU A 637 -3.39 -10.24 31.16
CA LEU A 637 -2.36 -11.26 31.35
C LEU A 637 -2.19 -12.18 30.14
N GLY A 638 -3.12 -12.15 29.18
CA GLY A 638 -2.98 -12.88 27.93
C GLY A 638 -4.19 -12.78 27.01
N PHE A 639 -4.03 -13.28 25.79
CA PHE A 639 -5.03 -13.18 24.72
C PHE A 639 -5.40 -14.55 24.15
N CYS A 640 -6.67 -14.72 23.79
CA CYS A 640 -7.16 -15.83 22.99
C CYS A 640 -8.05 -15.28 21.87
N THR A 641 -7.76 -15.65 20.62
CA THR A 641 -8.62 -15.33 19.47
C THR A 641 -9.04 -16.59 18.73
N THR A 642 -10.30 -16.67 18.27
CA THR A 642 -10.76 -17.80 17.46
C THR A 642 -10.30 -17.70 16.02
N THR A 643 -10.00 -16.49 15.54
CA THR A 643 -9.39 -16.25 14.24
C THR A 643 -7.95 -15.71 14.40
N GLY A 644 -7.24 -15.54 13.27
CA GLY A 644 -5.88 -15.02 13.24
C GLY A 644 -4.79 -16.10 13.33
N GLY A 645 -3.59 -15.76 12.85
CA GLY A 645 -2.39 -16.61 12.88
C GLY A 645 -1.27 -16.06 13.77
N ALA A 646 -0.11 -16.72 13.76
CA ALA A 646 1.09 -16.32 14.48
C ALA A 646 1.67 -14.96 14.04
N THR A 647 1.17 -14.41 12.93
CA THR A 647 1.49 -13.08 12.35
C THR A 647 0.42 -12.03 12.60
N SER A 648 -0.71 -12.38 13.24
CA SER A 648 -1.80 -11.44 13.50
C SER A 648 -1.38 -10.27 14.38
N HIS A 649 -2.09 -9.15 14.29
CA HIS A 649 -1.85 -7.98 15.13
C HIS A 649 -1.82 -8.31 16.64
N VAL A 650 -2.69 -9.23 17.08
CA VAL A 650 -2.71 -9.73 18.46
C VAL A 650 -1.46 -10.51 18.81
N ALA A 651 -0.97 -11.36 17.90
CA ALA A 651 0.28 -12.10 18.09
C ALA A 651 1.48 -11.15 18.24
N ILE A 652 1.56 -10.11 17.40
CA ILE A 652 2.62 -9.09 17.45
C ILE A 652 2.52 -8.30 18.77
N LEU A 653 1.32 -7.84 19.14
CA LEU A 653 1.09 -7.10 20.37
C LEU A 653 1.48 -7.94 21.60
N ALA A 654 0.99 -9.18 21.69
CA ALA A 654 1.26 -10.07 22.80
C ALA A 654 2.77 -10.33 22.99
N ARG A 655 3.52 -10.54 21.89
CA ARG A 655 4.98 -10.67 21.93
C ARG A 655 5.66 -9.40 22.41
N SER A 656 5.23 -8.23 21.92
CA SER A 656 5.81 -6.94 22.33
C SER A 656 5.58 -6.63 23.82
N LEU A 657 4.47 -7.12 24.38
CA LEU A 657 4.12 -7.00 25.79
C LEU A 657 4.67 -8.13 26.66
N GLY A 658 5.25 -9.17 26.05
CA GLY A 658 5.76 -10.35 26.75
C GLY A 658 4.68 -11.19 27.46
N ILE A 659 3.44 -11.13 26.99
CA ILE A 659 2.29 -11.88 27.53
C ILE A 659 1.89 -13.04 26.62
N PRO A 660 1.40 -14.17 27.18
CA PRO A 660 0.99 -15.33 26.40
C PRO A 660 -0.22 -15.05 25.51
N ALA A 661 -0.24 -15.67 24.33
CA ALA A 661 -1.37 -15.58 23.41
C ALA A 661 -1.58 -16.85 22.59
N ILE A 662 -2.86 -17.18 22.34
CA ILE A 662 -3.32 -18.24 21.45
C ILE A 662 -4.20 -17.63 20.36
N CYS A 663 -3.96 -18.00 19.12
CA CYS A 663 -4.84 -17.68 18.00
C CYS A 663 -5.43 -18.96 17.41
N GLY A 664 -6.57 -18.87 16.71
CA GLY A 664 -7.22 -20.07 16.18
C GLY A 664 -7.71 -21.04 17.27
N ILE A 665 -8.09 -20.52 18.45
CA ILE A 665 -8.64 -21.35 19.52
C ILE A 665 -10.05 -21.83 19.15
N ASP A 666 -10.43 -23.01 19.64
CA ASP A 666 -11.78 -23.57 19.47
C ASP A 666 -12.89 -22.54 19.82
N GLU A 667 -13.92 -22.44 18.97
CA GLU A 667 -15.05 -21.50 19.12
C GLU A 667 -15.79 -21.64 20.45
N ASN A 668 -15.72 -22.79 21.11
CA ASN A 668 -16.25 -23.00 22.45
C ASN A 668 -15.62 -22.05 23.49
N ALA A 669 -14.45 -21.47 23.21
CA ALA A 669 -13.84 -20.42 24.04
C ALA A 669 -14.75 -19.18 24.15
N LEU A 670 -15.49 -18.84 23.09
CA LEU A 670 -16.45 -17.72 23.08
C LEU A 670 -17.73 -18.00 23.89
N GLN A 671 -17.91 -19.22 24.39
CA GLN A 671 -19.03 -19.58 25.26
C GLN A 671 -18.67 -19.52 26.76
N LEU A 672 -17.40 -19.28 27.11
CA LEU A 672 -16.95 -19.24 28.50
C LEU A 672 -17.36 -17.95 29.21
N ALA A 673 -18.12 -18.04 30.30
CA ALA A 673 -18.64 -16.87 31.01
C ALA A 673 -17.52 -15.92 31.50
N ASN A 674 -17.79 -14.61 31.44
CA ASN A 674 -16.92 -13.61 32.06
C ASN A 674 -16.68 -13.92 33.54
N GLY A 675 -15.45 -13.75 34.00
CA GLY A 675 -15.02 -14.06 35.37
C GLY A 675 -14.57 -15.51 35.58
N THR A 676 -14.71 -16.41 34.59
CA THR A 676 -14.23 -17.80 34.69
C THR A 676 -12.71 -17.82 34.83
N LEU A 677 -12.21 -18.50 35.87
CA LEU A 677 -10.78 -18.68 36.10
C LEU A 677 -10.19 -19.73 35.13
N VAL A 678 -9.08 -19.40 34.48
CA VAL A 678 -8.43 -20.24 33.47
C VAL A 678 -6.92 -20.18 33.56
N VAL A 679 -6.25 -21.21 33.05
CA VAL A 679 -4.80 -21.24 32.83
C VAL A 679 -4.53 -21.20 31.32
N LEU A 680 -3.79 -20.20 30.88
CA LEU A 680 -3.38 -19.99 29.50
C LEU A 680 -1.92 -20.38 29.31
N ASP A 681 -1.64 -21.47 28.61
CA ASP A 681 -0.29 -21.88 28.19
C ASP A 681 -0.09 -21.48 26.72
N GLY A 682 0.41 -20.26 26.52
CA GLY A 682 0.69 -19.72 25.19
C GLY A 682 1.80 -20.48 24.46
N THR A 683 2.69 -21.17 25.19
CA THR A 683 3.75 -22.01 24.59
C THR A 683 3.19 -23.29 24.00
N ARG A 684 2.25 -23.95 24.70
CA ARG A 684 1.58 -25.16 24.21
C ARG A 684 0.40 -24.87 23.29
N GLY A 685 -0.08 -23.63 23.26
CA GLY A 685 -1.28 -23.28 22.53
C GLY A 685 -2.55 -23.82 23.18
N SER A 686 -2.61 -23.92 24.51
CA SER A 686 -3.81 -24.44 25.20
C SER A 686 -4.35 -23.54 26.32
N LEU A 687 -5.68 -23.55 26.46
CA LEU A 687 -6.45 -22.85 27.48
C LEU A 687 -7.21 -23.89 28.32
N ARG A 688 -6.85 -23.97 29.60
CA ARG A 688 -7.47 -24.86 30.58
C ARG A 688 -8.61 -24.13 31.30
N ARG A 689 -9.83 -24.65 31.20
CA ARG A 689 -11.00 -24.19 31.96
C ARG A 689 -11.19 -25.02 33.23
N ASN A 690 -11.73 -24.40 34.28
CA ASN A 690 -11.96 -25.04 35.58
C ASN A 690 -10.72 -25.80 36.10
N PRO A 691 -9.54 -25.16 36.17
CA PRO A 691 -8.34 -25.81 36.70
C PRO A 691 -8.57 -26.22 38.17
N SER A 692 -8.09 -27.40 38.54
CA SER A 692 -8.03 -27.84 39.93
C SER A 692 -7.01 -27.03 40.73
N ASP A 693 -7.12 -27.03 42.06
CA ASP A 693 -6.18 -26.31 42.93
C ASP A 693 -4.72 -26.77 42.71
N ASP A 694 -4.48 -28.06 42.49
CA ASP A 694 -3.16 -28.62 42.17
C ASP A 694 -2.62 -28.11 40.81
N GLU A 695 -3.48 -27.95 39.81
CA GLU A 695 -3.09 -27.38 38.50
C GLU A 695 -2.79 -25.89 38.60
N LEU A 696 -3.54 -25.13 39.41
CA LEU A 696 -3.28 -23.72 39.70
C LEU A 696 -1.96 -23.55 40.44
N ASP A 697 -1.70 -24.35 41.46
CA ASP A 697 -0.44 -24.30 42.23
C ASP A 697 0.76 -24.61 41.32
N LYS A 698 0.67 -25.65 40.49
CA LYS A 698 1.70 -25.98 39.48
C LYS A 698 1.91 -24.84 38.47
N ALA A 699 0.83 -24.20 38.01
CA ALA A 699 0.92 -23.07 37.09
C ALA A 699 1.60 -21.86 37.74
N HIS A 700 1.20 -21.49 38.97
CA HIS A 700 1.83 -20.41 39.74
C HIS A 700 3.30 -20.70 40.03
N GLU A 701 3.66 -21.94 40.39
CA GLU A 701 5.07 -22.32 40.56
C GLU A 701 5.87 -22.16 39.26
N ARG A 702 5.32 -22.61 38.12
CA ARG A 702 5.97 -22.44 36.80
C ARG A 702 6.15 -20.96 36.47
N ILE A 703 5.13 -20.13 36.65
CA ILE A 703 5.21 -18.68 36.45
C ILE A 703 6.32 -18.09 37.34
N LYS A 704 6.31 -18.40 38.64
CA LYS A 704 7.31 -17.91 39.59
C LYS A 704 8.74 -18.31 39.20
N ARG A 705 8.95 -19.56 38.76
CA ARG A 705 10.26 -20.04 38.26
C ARG A 705 10.69 -19.29 37.00
N GLN A 706 9.77 -19.08 36.05
CA GLN A 706 10.07 -18.33 34.81
C GLN A 706 10.39 -16.86 35.08
N THR A 707 9.63 -16.19 35.96
CA THR A 707 9.90 -14.81 36.36
C THR A 707 11.24 -14.68 37.08
N ALA A 708 11.55 -15.60 38.01
CA ALA A 708 12.84 -15.62 38.69
C ALA A 708 14.00 -15.84 37.71
N LYS A 709 13.84 -16.78 36.76
CA LYS A 709 14.83 -17.02 35.69
C LYS A 709 15.06 -15.76 34.85
N ARG A 710 14.01 -15.13 34.33
CA ARG A 710 14.14 -13.87 33.55
C ARG A 710 14.84 -12.76 34.33
N ALA A 711 14.51 -12.59 35.61
CA ALA A 711 15.16 -11.58 36.45
C ALA A 711 16.65 -11.87 36.64
N GLU A 712 17.03 -13.14 36.77
CA GLU A 712 18.43 -13.55 36.84
C GLU A 712 19.17 -13.34 35.53
N GLU A 713 18.56 -13.68 34.39
CA GLU A 713 19.12 -13.45 33.05
C GLU A 713 19.36 -11.96 32.78
N GLN A 714 18.42 -11.10 33.18
CA GLN A 714 18.56 -9.65 33.06
C GLN A 714 19.69 -9.10 33.95
N LEU A 715 19.84 -9.65 35.16
CA LEU A 715 20.93 -9.28 36.07
C LEU A 715 22.29 -9.83 35.61
N ALA A 716 22.31 -10.98 34.95
CA ALA A 716 23.51 -11.55 34.35
C ALA A 716 23.93 -10.79 33.08
N ALA A 717 22.98 -10.32 32.28
CA ALA A 717 23.22 -9.53 31.07
C ALA A 717 24.12 -8.31 31.33
N SER A 718 23.92 -7.62 32.46
CA SER A 718 24.71 -6.44 32.84
C SER A 718 26.11 -6.75 33.41
N LYS A 719 26.48 -8.03 33.55
CA LYS A 719 27.78 -8.46 34.10
C LYS A 719 28.67 -9.03 33.00
N LEU A 720 29.98 -9.06 33.25
CA LEU A 720 30.91 -9.83 32.43
C LEU A 720 30.59 -11.32 32.57
N ALA A 721 30.58 -12.05 31.46
CA ALA A 721 30.44 -13.50 31.45
C ALA A 721 31.66 -14.19 32.09
N VAL A 722 31.46 -14.71 33.29
CA VAL A 722 32.44 -15.51 34.02
C VAL A 722 31.77 -16.75 34.57
N THR A 723 32.53 -17.83 34.61
CA THR A 723 32.14 -19.05 35.33
C THR A 723 32.13 -18.82 36.84
N ALA A 724 31.47 -19.71 37.59
CA ALA A 724 31.37 -19.65 39.04
C ALA A 724 32.75 -19.67 39.74
N ASP A 725 33.76 -20.27 39.11
CA ASP A 725 35.16 -20.31 39.56
C ASP A 725 36.05 -19.21 38.91
N GLY A 726 35.45 -18.25 38.22
CA GLY A 726 36.10 -17.01 37.78
C GLY A 726 36.81 -17.08 36.43
N HIS A 727 36.67 -18.17 35.67
CA HIS A 727 37.17 -18.24 34.31
C HIS A 727 36.32 -17.40 33.36
N ARG A 728 36.99 -16.61 32.53
CA ARG A 728 36.41 -15.66 31.60
C ARG A 728 36.07 -16.33 30.27
N VAL A 729 34.85 -16.14 29.77
CA VAL A 729 34.41 -16.51 28.42
C VAL A 729 33.66 -15.31 27.87
N GLU A 730 34.00 -14.78 26.71
CA GLU A 730 33.29 -13.62 26.15
C GLU A 730 31.93 -14.05 25.60
N VAL A 731 30.85 -13.34 25.94
CA VAL A 731 29.52 -13.56 25.33
C VAL A 731 29.18 -12.35 24.47
N VAL A 732 29.28 -12.54 23.16
CA VAL A 732 29.13 -11.50 22.13
C VAL A 732 27.94 -11.84 21.23
N ALA A 733 27.55 -10.93 20.34
CA ALA A 733 26.38 -11.10 19.49
C ALA A 733 26.74 -11.41 18.02
N ASN A 734 25.93 -12.27 17.39
CA ASN A 734 25.82 -12.38 15.94
C ASN A 734 24.81 -11.33 15.46
N ILE A 735 25.23 -10.45 14.55
CA ILE A 735 24.39 -9.38 14.03
C ILE A 735 24.46 -9.26 12.51
N ARG A 736 23.51 -8.52 11.96
CA ARG A 736 23.45 -8.13 10.55
C ARG A 736 23.80 -6.68 10.36
N ASN A 737 23.31 -5.76 11.19
CA ASN A 737 23.39 -4.31 10.90
C ASN A 737 23.60 -3.46 12.17
N ALA A 738 23.72 -2.15 11.99
CA ALA A 738 23.93 -1.19 13.07
C ALA A 738 22.79 -1.12 14.09
N GLN A 739 21.54 -1.42 13.72
CA GLN A 739 20.43 -1.48 14.68
C GLN A 739 20.58 -2.69 15.59
N GLU A 740 20.86 -3.86 15.03
CA GLU A 740 21.13 -5.07 15.80
C GLU A 740 22.37 -4.91 16.71
N ALA A 741 23.36 -4.12 16.31
CA ALA A 741 24.48 -3.77 17.18
C ALA A 741 24.04 -2.98 18.43
N ARG A 742 23.13 -2.00 18.27
CA ARG A 742 22.55 -1.26 19.40
C ARG A 742 21.73 -2.18 20.31
N ASP A 743 20.92 -3.04 19.71
CA ASP A 743 20.08 -4.00 20.44
C ASP A 743 20.94 -5.01 21.21
N ALA A 744 22.06 -5.46 20.61
CA ALA A 744 23.04 -6.33 21.26
C ALA A 744 23.67 -5.66 22.49
N VAL A 745 24.10 -4.41 22.37
CA VAL A 745 24.65 -3.64 23.51
C VAL A 745 23.60 -3.49 24.61
N ALA A 746 22.35 -3.18 24.25
CA ALA A 746 21.24 -3.06 25.19
C ALA A 746 20.93 -4.40 25.89
N ALA A 747 21.07 -5.52 25.19
CA ALA A 747 20.93 -6.87 25.73
C ALA A 747 22.15 -7.33 26.56
N GLY A 748 23.18 -6.49 26.70
CA GLY A 748 24.36 -6.77 27.50
C GLY A 748 25.45 -7.56 26.77
N ALA A 749 25.45 -7.59 25.44
CA ALA A 749 26.51 -8.24 24.66
C ALA A 749 27.85 -7.53 24.89
N GLU A 750 28.92 -8.32 24.96
CA GLU A 750 30.27 -7.83 25.25
C GLU A 750 31.03 -7.38 23.99
N GLY A 751 30.39 -7.54 22.83
CA GLY A 751 30.89 -7.18 21.52
C GLY A 751 30.09 -7.88 20.43
N VAL A 752 30.66 -7.93 19.23
CA VAL A 752 30.12 -8.63 18.07
C VAL A 752 31.17 -9.64 17.58
N GLY A 753 30.87 -10.92 17.72
CA GLY A 753 31.73 -12.02 17.24
C GLY A 753 31.45 -12.41 15.79
N LEU A 754 30.35 -11.90 15.22
CA LEU A 754 30.03 -12.05 13.80
C LEU A 754 29.10 -10.95 13.31
N LEU A 755 29.62 -10.03 12.50
CA LEU A 755 28.82 -9.22 11.58
C LEU A 755 28.75 -9.93 10.23
N ARG A 756 27.53 -10.37 9.87
CA ARG A 756 27.24 -10.98 8.56
C ARG A 756 27.10 -9.90 7.50
N SER A 757 28.08 -9.77 6.61
CA SER A 757 28.09 -8.70 5.60
C SER A 757 27.14 -8.94 4.42
N GLU A 758 26.58 -10.15 4.27
CA GLU A 758 25.77 -10.52 3.10
C GLU A 758 24.55 -9.61 2.90
N PHE A 759 23.96 -9.10 3.99
CA PHE A 759 22.79 -8.22 3.90
C PHE A 759 23.05 -6.90 3.14
N LEU A 760 24.32 -6.46 3.02
CA LEU A 760 24.69 -5.29 2.23
C LEU A 760 24.66 -5.57 0.72
N PHE A 761 24.76 -6.85 0.35
CA PHE A 761 24.90 -7.33 -1.02
C PHE A 761 23.61 -7.98 -1.54
N ASP A 762 22.84 -8.62 -0.65
CA ASP A 762 21.57 -9.26 -0.97
C ASP A 762 20.49 -8.24 -1.40
N ASP A 763 19.52 -8.68 -2.23
CA ASP A 763 18.35 -7.90 -2.69
C ASP A 763 18.67 -6.55 -3.35
N ARG A 764 19.73 -6.50 -4.18
CA ARG A 764 20.15 -5.30 -4.93
C ARG A 764 20.44 -5.62 -6.40
N ASP A 765 20.31 -4.61 -7.26
CA ASP A 765 20.66 -4.69 -8.70
C ASP A 765 22.12 -4.36 -9.00
N THR A 766 22.84 -3.77 -8.03
CA THR A 766 24.25 -3.41 -8.16
C THR A 766 25.00 -3.68 -6.85
N ALA A 767 26.27 -4.01 -6.97
CA ALA A 767 27.16 -4.20 -5.82
C ALA A 767 27.23 -2.91 -4.98
N PRO A 768 27.14 -3.00 -3.64
CA PRO A 768 27.21 -1.83 -2.78
C PRO A 768 28.57 -1.14 -2.93
N SER A 769 28.54 0.18 -3.06
CA SER A 769 29.75 1.00 -3.17
C SER A 769 30.58 0.97 -1.87
N GLU A 770 31.84 1.38 -1.97
CA GLU A 770 32.72 1.49 -0.80
C GLU A 770 32.13 2.43 0.27
N ASP A 771 31.54 3.55 -0.14
CA ASP A 771 30.97 4.54 0.77
C ASP A 771 29.74 3.99 1.51
N GLU A 772 28.86 3.26 0.82
CA GLU A 772 27.70 2.61 1.44
C GLU A 772 28.13 1.55 2.45
N GLN A 773 29.07 0.69 2.07
CA GLN A 773 29.61 -0.33 2.97
C GLN A 773 30.31 0.31 4.18
N ALA A 774 31.11 1.35 3.95
CA ALA A 774 31.84 2.05 5.01
C ALA A 774 30.89 2.74 5.98
N ALA A 775 29.81 3.37 5.49
CA ALA A 775 28.80 4.01 6.32
C ALA A 775 28.21 3.00 7.32
N GLU A 776 27.87 1.80 6.85
CA GLU A 776 27.31 0.76 7.71
C GLU A 776 28.34 0.21 8.71
N TYR A 777 29.55 -0.16 8.25
CA TYR A 777 30.58 -0.69 9.16
C TYR A 777 30.99 0.34 10.23
N CYS A 778 31.07 1.63 9.87
CA CYS A 778 31.31 2.72 10.82
C CYS A 778 30.15 2.86 11.82
N ALA A 779 28.90 2.81 11.36
CA ALA A 779 27.73 2.89 12.24
C ALA A 779 27.67 1.73 13.25
N VAL A 780 28.05 0.51 12.82
CA VAL A 780 28.19 -0.65 13.72
C VAL A 780 29.31 -0.41 14.74
N ALA A 781 30.49 0.03 14.31
CA ALA A 781 31.61 0.30 15.19
C ALA A 781 31.30 1.40 16.24
N GLU A 782 30.60 2.45 15.83
CA GLU A 782 30.13 3.52 16.72
C GLU A 782 29.12 3.02 17.75
N ALA A 783 28.17 2.16 17.34
CA ALA A 783 27.18 1.58 18.25
C ALA A 783 27.82 0.72 19.35
N LEU A 784 28.93 0.03 19.04
CA LEU A 784 29.67 -0.81 19.99
C LEU A 784 30.59 0.00 20.90
N GLY A 785 31.11 1.12 20.41
CA GLY A 785 32.13 1.92 21.06
C GLY A 785 33.53 1.31 20.95
N ARG A 786 34.53 1.97 21.53
CA ARG A 786 35.95 1.63 21.34
C ARG A 786 36.44 0.37 22.04
N GLU A 787 35.75 -0.06 23.09
CA GLU A 787 36.20 -1.16 23.95
C GLU A 787 35.74 -2.53 23.45
N ARG A 788 34.57 -2.60 22.82
CA ARG A 788 33.95 -3.86 22.40
C ARG A 788 34.51 -4.32 21.05
N PRO A 789 34.87 -5.61 20.89
CA PRO A 789 35.34 -6.13 19.62
C PRO A 789 34.22 -6.13 18.57
N LEU A 790 34.60 -5.85 17.33
CA LEU A 790 33.77 -5.99 16.14
C LEU A 790 34.45 -6.94 15.16
N VAL A 791 33.94 -8.16 15.07
CA VAL A 791 34.38 -9.16 14.08
C VAL A 791 33.54 -9.05 12.82
N VAL A 792 34.11 -8.48 11.75
CA VAL A 792 33.48 -8.40 10.44
C VAL A 792 33.87 -9.59 9.59
N ARG A 793 32.89 -10.39 9.17
CA ARG A 793 33.10 -11.45 8.19
C ARG A 793 33.01 -10.88 6.80
N THR A 794 34.03 -11.11 5.98
CA THR A 794 33.98 -10.75 4.55
C THR A 794 32.90 -11.56 3.84
N LEU A 795 32.53 -11.15 2.63
CA LEU A 795 31.36 -11.69 1.95
C LEU A 795 31.38 -13.24 1.82
N ASP A 796 30.37 -13.92 2.38
CA ASP A 796 30.13 -15.37 2.24
C ASP A 796 28.91 -15.64 1.35
N VAL A 797 29.14 -15.48 0.05
CA VAL A 797 28.20 -15.82 -1.03
C VAL A 797 28.78 -16.91 -1.91
N GLY A 798 27.91 -17.65 -2.61
CA GLY A 798 28.24 -18.73 -3.52
C GLY A 798 27.04 -19.06 -4.41
N GLY A 799 27.08 -20.16 -5.17
CA GLY A 799 26.00 -20.53 -6.08
C GLY A 799 24.64 -20.83 -5.40
N ASP A 800 24.60 -21.02 -4.07
CA ASP A 800 23.38 -21.16 -3.27
C ASP A 800 22.70 -19.82 -2.95
N LYS A 801 23.45 -18.71 -3.07
CA LYS A 801 22.99 -17.33 -2.82
C LYS A 801 23.40 -16.44 -3.99
N PRO A 802 22.72 -16.57 -5.14
CA PRO A 802 23.11 -15.83 -6.34
C PRO A 802 22.87 -14.33 -6.16
N LEU A 803 23.90 -13.53 -6.45
CA LEU A 803 23.80 -12.08 -6.55
C LEU A 803 23.48 -11.70 -8.01
N SER A 804 22.44 -10.91 -8.24
CA SER A 804 21.93 -10.57 -9.58
C SER A 804 22.99 -9.91 -10.48
N TYR A 805 23.80 -9.03 -9.91
CA TYR A 805 24.89 -8.29 -10.57
C TYR A 805 26.21 -9.06 -10.63
N MET A 806 26.27 -10.26 -10.06
CA MET A 806 27.44 -11.12 -10.05
C MET A 806 27.01 -12.56 -10.38
N PRO A 807 26.62 -12.82 -11.64
CA PRO A 807 26.15 -14.13 -12.05
C PRO A 807 27.30 -15.14 -11.97
N LEU A 808 27.25 -15.99 -10.94
CA LEU A 808 28.16 -17.12 -10.79
C LEU A 808 27.71 -18.27 -11.71
N PRO A 809 28.65 -19.05 -12.28
CA PRO A 809 28.29 -20.24 -13.03
C PRO A 809 27.44 -21.18 -12.18
N LYS A 810 26.43 -21.81 -12.79
CA LYS A 810 25.64 -22.83 -12.10
C LYS A 810 26.54 -24.03 -11.77
N GLU A 811 26.53 -24.44 -10.51
CA GLU A 811 27.27 -25.60 -10.02
C GLU A 811 26.31 -26.72 -9.60
N ASP A 812 26.73 -27.98 -9.76
CA ASP A 812 25.96 -29.15 -9.30
C ASP A 812 25.83 -29.17 -7.77
N ASN A 813 26.87 -28.71 -7.06
CA ASN A 813 26.92 -28.67 -5.60
C ASN A 813 27.42 -27.30 -5.13
N PRO A 814 26.56 -26.27 -5.08
CA PRO A 814 26.98 -24.91 -4.73
C PRO A 814 27.67 -24.81 -3.36
N PHE A 815 27.23 -25.62 -2.38
CA PHE A 815 27.89 -25.68 -1.08
C PHE A 815 29.34 -26.20 -1.13
N LEU A 816 29.75 -26.92 -2.17
CA LEU A 816 31.11 -27.45 -2.32
C LEU A 816 31.94 -26.68 -3.35
N GLY A 817 31.35 -25.67 -4.00
CA GLY A 817 31.94 -24.98 -5.14
C GLY A 817 32.57 -23.62 -4.81
N LEU A 818 32.37 -22.66 -5.72
CA LEU A 818 32.90 -21.31 -5.62
C LEU A 818 32.10 -20.48 -4.62
N ARG A 819 32.56 -20.45 -3.37
CA ARG A 819 31.91 -19.76 -2.24
C ARG A 819 32.90 -19.06 -1.32
N GLY A 820 32.48 -17.97 -0.66
CA GLY A 820 33.21 -17.30 0.42
C GLY A 820 34.53 -16.68 -0.03
N VAL A 821 35.64 -16.99 0.67
CA VAL A 821 36.97 -16.45 0.30
C VAL A 821 37.36 -16.80 -1.13
N ARG A 822 36.86 -17.90 -1.71
CA ARG A 822 37.18 -18.28 -3.09
C ARG A 822 36.56 -17.33 -4.10
N VAL A 823 35.30 -16.93 -3.89
CA VAL A 823 34.65 -15.85 -4.68
C VAL A 823 35.43 -14.55 -4.52
N SER A 824 35.84 -14.23 -3.29
CA SER A 824 36.62 -13.03 -2.99
C SER A 824 37.96 -12.99 -3.74
N LEU A 825 38.64 -14.14 -3.87
CA LEU A 825 39.91 -14.27 -4.58
C LEU A 825 39.75 -14.31 -6.11
N ASP A 826 38.64 -14.87 -6.61
CA ASP A 826 38.29 -14.88 -8.04
C ASP A 826 37.85 -13.50 -8.53
N HIS A 827 37.23 -12.70 -7.65
CA HIS A 827 36.75 -11.34 -7.93
C HIS A 827 37.42 -10.29 -7.01
N PRO A 828 38.72 -10.03 -7.20
CA PRO A 828 39.52 -9.22 -6.27
C PRO A 828 39.07 -7.76 -6.19
N ASP A 829 38.46 -7.17 -7.23
CA ASP A 829 38.02 -5.77 -7.20
C ASP A 829 36.89 -5.53 -6.20
N MET A 830 35.93 -6.46 -6.14
CA MET A 830 34.85 -6.45 -5.15
C MET A 830 35.42 -6.67 -3.75
N PHE A 831 36.34 -7.62 -3.61
CA PHE A 831 36.97 -7.92 -2.33
C PHE A 831 37.77 -6.72 -1.79
N ARG A 832 38.59 -6.08 -2.63
CA ARG A 832 39.33 -4.86 -2.28
C ARG A 832 38.40 -3.72 -1.86
N THR A 833 37.28 -3.55 -2.57
CA THR A 833 36.26 -2.55 -2.22
C THR A 833 35.69 -2.81 -0.82
N GLN A 834 35.32 -4.06 -0.51
CA GLN A 834 34.86 -4.43 0.82
C GLN A 834 35.93 -4.21 1.89
N LEU A 835 37.18 -4.61 1.64
CA LEU A 835 38.28 -4.44 2.59
C LEU A 835 38.56 -2.97 2.89
N ARG A 836 38.58 -2.09 1.87
CA ARG A 836 38.74 -0.64 2.08
C ARG A 836 37.60 -0.07 2.92
N ALA A 837 36.36 -0.46 2.65
CA ALA A 837 35.20 -0.06 3.44
C ALA A 837 35.32 -0.50 4.90
N ILE A 838 35.70 -1.76 5.15
CA ILE A 838 35.92 -2.28 6.52
C ILE A 838 37.03 -1.51 7.22
N LEU A 839 38.14 -1.24 6.54
CA LEU A 839 39.29 -0.50 7.08
C LEU A 839 38.97 0.96 7.46
N ARG A 840 37.88 1.55 6.95
CA ARG A 840 37.41 2.87 7.37
C ARG A 840 36.77 2.87 8.76
N ALA A 841 36.28 1.72 9.24
CA ALA A 841 35.75 1.58 10.59
C ALA A 841 36.85 1.38 11.66
N ALA A 842 38.07 1.01 11.26
CA ALA A 842 39.17 0.71 12.18
C ALA A 842 39.48 1.83 13.21
N PRO A 843 39.45 3.13 12.89
CA PRO A 843 39.69 4.20 13.87
C PRO A 843 38.58 4.39 14.92
N LEU A 844 37.41 3.79 14.69
CA LEU A 844 36.20 3.97 15.50
C LEU A 844 36.05 2.91 16.59
N GLY A 845 36.64 1.72 16.40
CA GLY A 845 36.48 0.60 17.33
C GLY A 845 37.56 -0.48 17.25
N ASN A 846 37.42 -1.51 18.10
CA ASN A 846 38.32 -2.67 18.11
C ASN A 846 37.96 -3.65 16.99
N LEU A 847 38.49 -3.40 15.79
CA LEU A 847 38.10 -4.09 14.56
C LEU A 847 38.91 -5.38 14.33
N HIS A 848 38.18 -6.46 14.04
CA HIS A 848 38.71 -7.74 13.59
C HIS A 848 38.09 -8.10 12.23
N VAL A 849 38.90 -8.59 11.29
CA VAL A 849 38.46 -9.06 9.96
C VAL A 849 38.57 -10.56 9.90
N MET A 850 37.53 -11.23 9.41
CA MET A 850 37.48 -12.68 9.32
C MET A 850 37.12 -13.17 7.91
N PHE A 851 37.90 -14.12 7.39
CA PHE A 851 37.66 -14.73 6.08
C PHE A 851 36.83 -16.03 6.21
N PRO A 852 35.71 -16.19 5.47
CA PRO A 852 34.88 -17.39 5.45
C PRO A 852 35.42 -18.46 4.48
N MET A 853 34.97 -19.71 4.65
CA MET A 853 35.19 -20.84 3.74
C MET A 853 36.65 -21.20 3.48
N VAL A 854 37.54 -20.86 4.42
CA VAL A 854 38.96 -21.23 4.35
C VAL A 854 39.10 -22.74 4.49
N ALA A 855 39.78 -23.34 3.52
CA ALA A 855 40.10 -24.77 3.50
C ALA A 855 41.62 -25.02 3.51
N ALA A 856 42.42 -24.06 3.05
CA ALA A 856 43.86 -24.17 2.91
C ALA A 856 44.61 -22.89 3.35
N ILE A 857 45.89 -23.03 3.73
CA ILE A 857 46.72 -21.92 4.22
C ILE A 857 46.99 -20.90 3.10
N GLU A 858 47.07 -21.36 1.85
CA GLU A 858 47.31 -20.54 0.66
C GLU A 858 46.20 -19.50 0.46
N GLU A 859 44.94 -19.86 0.72
CA GLU A 859 43.79 -18.95 0.64
C GLU A 859 43.92 -17.81 1.66
N VAL A 860 44.35 -18.13 2.89
CA VAL A 860 44.58 -17.14 3.95
C VAL A 860 45.70 -16.18 3.57
N ARG A 861 46.82 -16.70 3.08
CA ARG A 861 47.96 -15.88 2.65
C ARG A 861 47.59 -14.95 1.49
N ALA A 862 46.82 -15.45 0.52
CA ALA A 862 46.34 -14.65 -0.60
C ALA A 862 45.39 -13.53 -0.14
N ALA A 863 44.41 -13.86 0.70
CA ALA A 863 43.46 -12.87 1.22
C ALA A 863 44.15 -11.81 2.11
N LYS A 864 45.05 -12.25 3.00
CA LYS A 864 45.83 -11.36 3.87
C LYS A 864 46.74 -10.44 3.06
N LYS A 865 47.34 -10.92 1.96
CA LYS A 865 48.12 -10.07 1.06
C LYS A 865 47.30 -8.91 0.51
N ILE A 866 46.09 -9.18 0.01
CA ILE A 866 45.19 -8.13 -0.51
C ILE A 866 44.81 -7.15 0.61
N LEU A 867 44.45 -7.64 1.80
CA LEU A 867 44.15 -6.79 2.95
C LEU A 867 45.32 -5.87 3.32
N LEU A 868 46.55 -6.38 3.35
CA LEU A 868 47.73 -5.58 3.68
C LEU A 868 48.02 -4.51 2.62
N GLU A 869 47.79 -4.81 1.34
CA GLU A 869 47.90 -3.83 0.24
C GLU A 869 46.91 -2.67 0.41
N GLU A 870 45.65 -2.95 0.80
CA GLU A 870 44.63 -1.92 1.01
C GLU A 870 44.77 -1.18 2.37
N ALA A 871 45.31 -1.86 3.39
CA ALA A 871 45.48 -1.28 4.73
C ALA A 871 46.59 -0.23 4.77
N GLY A 872 47.68 -0.44 4.01
CA GLY A 872 48.88 0.40 4.08
C GLY A 872 49.36 0.52 5.54
N ASP A 873 49.55 1.75 6.00
CA ASP A 873 50.02 2.04 7.37
C ASP A 873 49.03 1.59 8.47
N ARG A 874 47.77 1.32 8.13
CA ARG A 874 46.73 0.85 9.07
C ARG A 874 46.78 -0.66 9.34
N ALA A 875 47.72 -1.39 8.72
CA ALA A 875 47.81 -2.84 8.88
C ALA A 875 47.88 -3.30 10.35
N ASN A 876 48.53 -2.52 11.22
CA ASN A 876 48.67 -2.87 12.64
C ASN A 876 47.41 -2.59 13.49
N SER A 877 46.40 -1.90 12.95
CA SER A 877 45.17 -1.56 13.68
C SER A 877 44.03 -2.56 13.46
N VAL A 878 44.28 -3.68 12.77
CA VAL A 878 43.27 -4.69 12.44
C VAL A 878 43.83 -6.06 12.76
N LYS A 879 43.07 -6.86 13.51
CA LYS A 879 43.40 -8.29 13.69
C LYS A 879 42.74 -9.10 12.58
N VAL A 880 43.43 -10.13 12.11
CA VAL A 880 42.96 -10.98 11.03
C VAL A 880 42.68 -12.37 11.56
N GLY A 881 41.50 -12.90 11.31
CA GLY A 881 41.10 -14.25 11.67
C GLY A 881 40.51 -15.01 10.49
N VAL A 882 40.17 -16.27 10.74
CA VAL A 882 39.48 -17.12 9.76
C VAL A 882 38.33 -17.85 10.41
N MET A 883 37.28 -18.08 9.62
CA MET A 883 36.19 -18.94 10.03
C MET A 883 36.60 -20.40 9.83
N ILE A 884 36.62 -21.18 10.91
CA ILE A 884 36.88 -22.62 10.87
C ILE A 884 35.53 -23.32 10.68
N GLU A 885 35.17 -23.48 9.40
CA GLU A 885 33.92 -24.10 8.99
C GLU A 885 34.09 -25.22 7.96
N VAL A 886 35.31 -25.41 7.46
CA VAL A 886 35.68 -26.54 6.60
C VAL A 886 36.49 -27.54 7.43
N PRO A 887 36.18 -28.86 7.40
CA PRO A 887 36.89 -29.85 8.21
C PRO A 887 38.41 -29.86 7.97
N SER A 888 38.87 -29.59 6.74
CA SER A 888 40.30 -29.49 6.44
C SER A 888 40.98 -28.39 7.27
N ALA A 889 40.34 -27.24 7.47
CA ALA A 889 40.87 -26.14 8.29
C ALA A 889 40.99 -26.53 9.77
N ALA A 890 40.01 -27.25 10.32
CA ALA A 890 40.09 -27.78 11.68
C ALA A 890 41.23 -28.79 11.86
N LEU A 891 41.46 -29.65 10.86
CA LEU A 891 42.56 -30.63 10.85
C LEU A 891 43.95 -29.97 10.77
N ILE A 892 44.04 -28.78 10.18
CA ILE A 892 45.29 -28.00 10.07
C ILE A 892 45.26 -26.73 10.93
N ALA A 893 44.49 -26.73 12.03
CA ALA A 893 44.31 -25.54 12.86
C ALA A 893 45.64 -25.01 13.46
N GLU A 894 46.55 -25.88 13.88
CA GLU A 894 47.86 -25.49 14.43
C GLU A 894 48.72 -24.68 13.44
N PRO A 895 48.99 -25.15 12.20
CA PRO A 895 49.76 -24.34 11.26
C PRO A 895 48.97 -23.11 10.77
N LEU A 896 47.63 -23.14 10.69
CA LEU A 896 46.83 -21.95 10.40
C LEU A 896 46.98 -20.87 11.49
N ALA A 897 47.07 -21.26 12.76
CA ALA A 897 47.14 -20.32 13.89
C ALA A 897 48.42 -19.47 13.89
N ARG A 898 49.45 -19.90 13.15
CA ARG A 898 50.68 -19.13 12.94
C ARG A 898 50.48 -17.94 11.99
N GLU A 899 49.45 -17.99 11.14
CA GLU A 899 49.20 -17.02 10.08
C GLU A 899 48.17 -15.95 10.48
N VAL A 900 47.38 -16.20 11.52
CA VAL A 900 46.24 -15.37 11.94
C VAL A 900 46.26 -15.05 13.44
N ASP A 901 45.38 -14.15 13.86
CA ASP A 901 45.26 -13.66 15.23
C ASP A 901 44.18 -14.38 16.04
N PHE A 902 43.20 -14.99 15.37
CA PHE A 902 42.11 -15.72 16.01
C PHE A 902 41.39 -16.66 15.04
N PHE A 903 40.58 -17.56 15.61
CA PHE A 903 39.61 -18.36 14.88
C PHE A 903 38.19 -18.07 15.36
N SER A 904 37.21 -18.22 14.47
CA SER A 904 35.81 -18.39 14.88
C SER A 904 35.21 -19.61 14.20
N ILE A 905 34.56 -20.49 14.94
CA ILE A 905 34.03 -21.73 14.40
C ILE A 905 32.60 -21.52 13.88
N GLY A 906 32.44 -21.67 12.57
CA GLY A 906 31.14 -21.65 11.89
C GLY A 906 30.48 -23.03 11.93
N THR A 907 29.88 -23.40 13.06
CA THR A 907 29.42 -24.80 13.26
C THR A 907 28.28 -25.22 12.34
N ASN A 908 27.54 -24.28 11.75
CA ASN A 908 26.49 -24.64 10.80
C ASN A 908 27.07 -25.28 9.53
N ASP A 909 28.15 -24.71 8.99
CA ASP A 909 28.83 -25.21 7.81
C ASP A 909 29.80 -26.35 8.19
N LEU A 910 30.48 -26.27 9.34
CA LEU A 910 31.32 -27.37 9.85
C LEU A 910 30.51 -28.66 10.01
N THR A 911 29.32 -28.60 10.63
CA THR A 911 28.45 -29.76 10.79
C THR A 911 28.03 -30.33 9.44
N GLN A 912 27.63 -29.47 8.50
CA GLN A 912 27.23 -29.88 7.17
C GLN A 912 28.35 -30.64 6.44
N TYR A 913 29.57 -30.11 6.44
CA TYR A 913 30.68 -30.74 5.73
C TYR A 913 31.26 -31.95 6.47
N THR A 914 31.27 -31.95 7.80
CA THR A 914 31.72 -33.11 8.59
C THR A 914 30.77 -34.30 8.45
N LEU A 915 29.45 -34.05 8.46
CA LEU A 915 28.45 -35.10 8.34
C LEU A 915 28.04 -35.39 6.89
N ALA A 916 28.48 -34.57 5.94
CA ALA A 916 28.02 -34.57 4.55
C ALA A 916 26.49 -34.50 4.44
N MET A 917 25.86 -33.67 5.27
CA MET A 917 24.41 -33.49 5.34
C MET A 917 24.04 -32.04 5.10
N ASP A 918 23.42 -31.76 3.96
CA ASP A 918 22.90 -30.43 3.63
C ASP A 918 21.78 -30.01 4.60
N ARG A 919 21.99 -28.88 5.27
CA ARG A 919 21.02 -28.29 6.22
C ARG A 919 19.75 -27.76 5.54
N GLY A 920 19.81 -27.46 4.25
CA GLY A 920 18.65 -27.11 3.42
C GLY A 920 17.84 -28.33 2.98
N HIS A 921 18.38 -29.54 3.10
CA HIS A 921 17.71 -30.75 2.62
C HIS A 921 16.61 -31.23 3.60
N PRO A 922 15.32 -31.28 3.19
CA PRO A 922 14.19 -31.51 4.11
C PRO A 922 14.26 -32.77 4.98
N LYS A 923 14.90 -33.84 4.48
CA LYS A 923 15.03 -35.12 5.21
C LYS A 923 16.27 -35.20 6.10
N LEU A 924 17.33 -34.45 5.77
CA LEU A 924 18.64 -34.56 6.42
C LEU A 924 18.86 -33.46 7.45
N ALA A 925 18.21 -32.30 7.28
CA ALA A 925 18.30 -31.18 8.21
C ALA A 925 18.05 -31.58 9.68
N LYS A 926 17.12 -32.51 9.93
CA LYS A 926 16.82 -33.02 11.29
C LYS A 926 17.92 -33.90 11.89
N GLN A 927 18.81 -34.44 11.05
CA GLN A 927 19.90 -35.34 11.45
C GLN A 927 21.24 -34.59 11.58
N ALA A 928 21.35 -33.41 10.96
CA ALA A 928 22.53 -32.55 11.04
C ALA A 928 22.60 -31.86 12.42
N ASP A 929 23.19 -32.55 13.39
CA ASP A 929 23.33 -32.07 14.76
C ASP A 929 24.76 -31.62 15.06
N ALA A 930 24.93 -30.37 15.47
CA ALA A 930 26.24 -29.81 15.82
C ALA A 930 26.82 -30.42 17.12
N LEU A 931 26.00 -31.08 17.95
CA LEU A 931 26.46 -31.87 19.11
C LEU A 931 26.96 -33.26 18.73
N HIS A 932 27.04 -33.59 17.44
CA HIS A 932 27.63 -34.84 17.00
C HIS A 932 29.09 -34.95 17.49
N PRO A 933 29.51 -36.09 18.10
CA PRO A 933 30.86 -36.26 18.66
C PRO A 933 32.00 -35.95 17.69
N GLY A 934 31.82 -36.25 16.40
CA GLY A 934 32.78 -35.90 15.34
C GLY A 934 32.97 -34.39 15.16
N VAL A 935 31.90 -33.59 15.26
CA VAL A 935 31.96 -32.13 15.16
C VAL A 935 32.62 -31.55 16.43
N LEU A 936 32.23 -32.03 17.61
CA LEU A 936 32.82 -31.62 18.89
C LEU A 936 34.32 -31.91 18.97
N ARG A 937 34.78 -33.03 18.39
CA ARG A 937 36.22 -33.33 18.27
C ARG A 937 36.96 -32.33 17.37
N LEU A 938 36.36 -31.94 16.24
CA LEU A 938 36.96 -30.91 15.38
C LEU A 938 37.02 -29.54 16.07
N ILE A 939 36.01 -29.21 16.89
CA ILE A 939 36.04 -28.01 17.74
C ILE A 939 37.21 -28.09 18.72
N GLY A 940 37.35 -29.19 19.46
CA GLY A 940 38.45 -29.40 20.40
C GLY A 940 39.82 -29.31 19.73
N MET A 941 40.02 -29.96 18.58
CA MET A 941 41.26 -29.87 17.80
C MET A 941 41.58 -28.43 17.36
N THR A 942 40.55 -27.66 16.99
CA THR A 942 40.70 -26.26 16.59
C THR A 942 41.17 -25.40 17.76
N VAL A 943 40.56 -25.58 18.93
CA VAL A 943 40.94 -24.89 20.17
C VAL A 943 42.38 -25.24 20.56
N GLU A 944 42.71 -26.54 20.62
CA GLU A 944 44.05 -27.02 20.94
C GLU A 944 45.11 -26.46 19.98
N GLY A 945 44.82 -26.42 18.68
CA GLY A 945 45.71 -25.87 17.66
C GLY A 945 45.95 -24.36 17.81
N ALA A 946 44.92 -23.59 18.14
CA ALA A 946 45.02 -22.15 18.33
C ALA A 946 45.75 -21.77 19.63
N HIS A 947 45.39 -22.43 20.73
CA HIS A 947 45.94 -22.16 22.07
C HIS A 947 47.44 -22.44 22.15
N GLN A 948 47.96 -23.38 21.36
CA GLN A 948 49.40 -23.63 21.21
C GLN A 948 50.20 -22.40 20.75
N HIS A 949 49.55 -21.47 20.05
CA HIS A 949 50.13 -20.21 19.56
C HIS A 949 49.60 -18.98 20.30
N GLY A 950 48.92 -19.17 21.44
CA GLY A 950 48.33 -18.09 22.22
C GLY A 950 47.22 -17.32 21.48
N LYS A 951 46.57 -17.96 20.49
CA LYS A 951 45.43 -17.40 19.75
C LYS A 951 44.14 -17.86 20.40
N TRP A 952 43.10 -17.02 20.37
CA TRP A 952 41.79 -17.35 20.94
C TRP A 952 40.85 -17.92 19.88
N VAL A 953 39.83 -18.65 20.33
CA VAL A 953 38.83 -19.30 19.49
C VAL A 953 37.42 -18.94 19.92
N GLY A 954 36.67 -18.33 19.00
CA GLY A 954 35.24 -18.09 19.14
C GLY A 954 34.38 -19.16 18.48
N VAL A 955 33.09 -19.16 18.79
CA VAL A 955 32.06 -19.95 18.07
C VAL A 955 30.90 -19.03 17.71
N CYS A 956 30.59 -18.90 16.42
CA CYS A 956 29.51 -18.05 15.91
C CYS A 956 28.36 -18.81 15.22
N GLY A 957 28.47 -20.15 15.14
CA GLY A 957 27.37 -21.00 14.66
C GLY A 957 26.24 -21.13 15.69
N GLY A 958 25.09 -21.67 15.27
CA GLY A 958 23.87 -21.70 16.09
C GLY A 958 24.04 -22.42 17.43
N ILE A 959 24.98 -23.37 17.51
CA ILE A 959 25.33 -24.11 18.73
C ILE A 959 25.79 -23.20 19.88
N ALA A 960 26.37 -22.02 19.60
CA ALA A 960 26.78 -21.09 20.66
C ALA A 960 25.58 -20.56 21.46
N SER A 961 24.38 -20.56 20.86
CA SER A 961 23.13 -20.17 21.52
C SER A 961 22.36 -21.37 22.12
N ASP A 962 22.85 -22.61 21.93
CA ASP A 962 22.23 -23.82 22.50
C ASP A 962 22.73 -23.99 23.94
N ALA A 963 21.84 -23.78 24.92
CA ALA A 963 22.16 -23.92 26.34
C ALA A 963 22.70 -25.32 26.70
N MET A 964 22.30 -26.38 25.98
CA MET A 964 22.84 -27.72 26.22
C MET A 964 24.31 -27.81 25.81
N ALA A 965 24.72 -27.07 24.78
CA ALA A 965 26.06 -27.16 24.21
C ALA A 965 27.09 -26.27 24.93
N VAL A 966 26.68 -25.14 25.49
CA VAL A 966 27.58 -24.17 26.14
C VAL A 966 28.54 -24.82 27.16
N PRO A 967 28.10 -25.69 28.08
CA PRO A 967 29.01 -26.35 29.02
C PRO A 967 30.12 -27.16 28.34
N VAL A 968 29.81 -27.79 27.20
CA VAL A 968 30.78 -28.58 26.44
C VAL A 968 31.74 -27.66 25.68
N LEU A 969 31.24 -26.62 25.02
CA LEU A 969 32.08 -25.67 24.28
C LEU A 969 33.10 -25.00 25.21
N VAL A 970 32.66 -24.53 26.37
CA VAL A 970 33.54 -23.95 27.40
C VAL A 970 34.51 -25.00 27.95
N GLY A 971 34.05 -26.24 28.15
CA GLY A 971 34.88 -27.36 28.59
C GLY A 971 35.98 -27.75 27.59
N LEU A 972 35.72 -27.57 26.30
CA LEU A 972 36.69 -27.75 25.21
C LEU A 972 37.68 -26.58 25.12
N GLY A 973 37.44 -25.47 25.83
CA GLY A 973 38.32 -24.30 25.87
C GLY A 973 37.95 -23.18 24.90
N VAL A 974 36.70 -23.10 24.43
CA VAL A 974 36.23 -21.96 23.64
C VAL A 974 36.29 -20.67 24.47
N ASP A 975 36.91 -19.63 23.91
CA ASP A 975 37.16 -18.34 24.57
C ASP A 975 36.01 -17.34 24.38
N GLU A 976 35.29 -17.43 23.25
CA GLU A 976 34.22 -16.51 22.86
C GLU A 976 32.99 -17.27 22.34
N LEU A 977 31.80 -16.92 22.83
CA LEU A 977 30.51 -17.41 22.35
C LEU A 977 29.75 -16.27 21.69
N SER A 978 29.63 -16.32 20.37
CA SER A 978 28.86 -15.36 19.59
C SER A 978 27.44 -15.90 19.36
N VAL A 979 26.48 -15.31 20.07
CA VAL A 979 25.11 -15.82 20.23
C VAL A 979 24.05 -14.92 19.58
N SER A 980 22.82 -15.41 19.45
CA SER A 980 21.69 -14.53 19.10
C SER A 980 21.44 -13.52 20.22
N ILE A 981 21.02 -12.29 19.88
CA ILE A 981 20.77 -11.21 20.85
C ILE A 981 19.89 -11.66 22.03
N PRO A 982 18.76 -12.38 21.83
CA PRO A 982 17.92 -12.81 22.95
C PRO A 982 18.59 -13.81 23.91
N ALA A 983 19.62 -14.54 23.45
CA ALA A 983 20.31 -15.56 24.24
C ALA A 983 21.44 -14.99 25.12
N VAL A 984 21.83 -13.72 24.96
CA VAL A 984 22.96 -13.12 25.69
C VAL A 984 22.78 -13.27 27.21
N GLY A 985 21.63 -12.84 27.74
CA GLY A 985 21.35 -12.91 29.18
C GLY A 985 21.27 -14.34 29.70
N SER A 986 20.63 -15.25 28.96
CA SER A 986 20.49 -16.66 29.35
C SER A 986 21.82 -17.41 29.39
N ILE A 987 22.68 -17.20 28.38
CA ILE A 987 24.00 -17.83 28.36
C ILE A 987 24.89 -17.27 29.47
N LYS A 988 24.87 -15.95 29.72
CA LYS A 988 25.59 -15.35 30.85
C LYS A 988 25.14 -15.90 32.20
N ALA A 989 23.84 -16.04 32.42
CA ALA A 989 23.29 -16.63 33.65
C ALA A 989 23.71 -18.10 33.82
N GLN A 990 23.73 -18.86 32.71
CA GLN A 990 24.17 -20.25 32.74
C GLN A 990 25.66 -20.38 33.09
N LEU A 991 26.52 -19.55 32.46
CA LEU A 991 27.95 -19.53 32.75
C LEU A 991 28.21 -19.24 34.24
N ALA A 992 27.51 -18.28 34.83
CA ALA A 992 27.65 -17.93 36.25
C ALA A 992 27.35 -19.09 37.22
N ARG A 993 26.71 -20.18 36.76
CA ARG A 993 26.40 -21.39 37.55
C ARG A 993 27.31 -22.58 37.20
N LEU A 994 28.14 -22.46 36.18
CA LEU A 994 29.04 -23.50 35.70
C LEU A 994 30.45 -23.26 36.25
N THR A 995 31.16 -24.33 36.63
CA THR A 995 32.61 -24.26 36.91
C THR A 995 33.39 -24.86 35.75
N MET A 996 34.62 -24.39 35.54
CA MET A 996 35.48 -24.92 34.47
C MET A 996 35.80 -26.40 34.65
N ASP A 997 36.00 -26.86 35.88
CA ASP A 997 36.26 -28.28 36.14
C ASP A 997 35.09 -29.15 35.71
N LYS A 998 33.85 -28.72 35.99
CA LYS A 998 32.65 -29.44 35.55
C LYS A 998 32.49 -29.41 34.04
N ALA A 999 32.74 -28.26 33.42
CA ALA A 999 32.71 -28.09 31.97
C ALA A 999 33.71 -29.04 31.27
N ARG A 1000 34.96 -29.10 31.75
CA ARG A 1000 36.02 -29.97 31.23
C ARG A 1000 35.68 -31.46 31.39
N GLN A 1001 35.13 -31.86 32.53
CA GLN A 1001 34.67 -33.24 32.74
C GLN A 1001 33.58 -33.63 31.75
N LEU A 1002 32.57 -32.77 31.57
CA LEU A 1002 31.50 -32.98 30.59
C LEU A 1002 32.04 -33.08 29.18
N ALA A 1003 32.92 -32.16 28.77
CA ALA A 1003 33.55 -32.19 27.46
C ALA A 1003 34.32 -33.50 27.23
N ALA A 1004 35.12 -33.94 28.22
CA ALA A 1004 35.89 -35.18 28.14
C ALA A 1004 35.03 -36.44 28.10
N GLU A 1005 33.81 -36.43 28.65
CA GLU A 1005 32.85 -37.51 28.58
C GLU A 1005 32.13 -37.52 27.23
N VAL A 1006 31.60 -36.36 26.82
CA VAL A 1006 30.84 -36.17 25.58
C VAL A 1006 31.63 -36.59 24.34
N VAL A 1007 32.92 -36.24 24.25
CA VAL A 1007 33.75 -36.63 23.08
C VAL A 1007 33.96 -38.14 22.96
N ARG A 1008 33.70 -38.93 24.01
CA ARG A 1008 33.81 -40.40 23.99
C ARG A 1008 32.51 -41.11 23.57
N LEU A 1009 31.39 -40.39 23.52
CA LEU A 1009 30.11 -40.94 23.11
C LEU A 1009 30.09 -41.21 21.60
N GLY A 1010 29.16 -42.08 21.16
CA GLY A 1010 29.07 -42.54 19.78
C GLY A 1010 28.09 -41.74 18.93
N THR A 1011 27.09 -41.09 19.54
CA THR A 1011 25.99 -40.44 18.81
C THR A 1011 25.57 -39.10 19.42
N ALA A 1012 25.02 -38.21 18.59
CA ALA A 1012 24.46 -36.93 19.06
C ALA A 1012 23.30 -37.12 20.06
N ALA A 1013 22.51 -38.20 19.93
CA ALA A 1013 21.41 -38.51 20.85
C ALA A 1013 21.91 -38.82 22.27
N GLU A 1014 22.98 -39.61 22.39
CA GLU A 1014 23.63 -39.88 23.68
C GLU A 1014 24.18 -38.59 24.30
N VAL A 1015 24.81 -37.74 23.47
CA VAL A 1015 25.33 -36.43 23.91
C VAL A 1015 24.19 -35.55 24.44
N ARG A 1016 23.08 -35.41 23.70
CA ARG A 1016 21.92 -34.63 24.16
C ARG A 1016 21.28 -35.22 25.41
N ALA A 1017 21.17 -36.54 25.53
CA ALA A 1017 20.64 -37.17 26.73
C ALA A 1017 21.48 -36.85 27.97
N LEU A 1018 22.82 -36.87 27.84
CA LEU A 1018 23.73 -36.48 28.91
C LEU A 1018 23.61 -34.98 29.27
N LEU A 1019 23.37 -34.12 28.28
CA LEU A 1019 23.31 -32.67 28.45
C LEU A 1019 21.91 -32.13 28.78
N ALA A 1020 20.87 -32.98 28.80
CA ALA A 1020 19.49 -32.58 29.04
C ALA A 1020 19.28 -31.69 30.29
N PRO A 1021 19.98 -31.91 31.42
CA PRO A 1021 19.86 -31.04 32.60
C PRO A 1021 20.31 -29.58 32.40
N PHE A 1022 21.02 -29.28 31.30
CA PHE A 1022 21.52 -27.94 30.97
C PHE A 1022 20.64 -27.20 29.95
N GLY A 1023 19.62 -27.85 29.41
CA GLY A 1023 18.71 -27.25 28.42
C GLY A 1023 17.58 -26.41 29.00
N GLU A 1024 17.34 -26.49 30.32
CA GLU A 1024 16.18 -25.87 31.00
C GLU A 1024 16.42 -24.50 31.63
#